data_AF-A0A317U9T6-F1
#
_entry.id   AF-A0A317U9T6-F1
#
_cell.length_a   1.000
_cell.length_b   1.000
_cell.length_c   1.000
_cell.angle_alpha   90.00
_cell.angle_beta   90.00
_cell.angle_gamma   90.00
#
_symmetry.space_group_name_H-M   'P 1'
#
loop_
_entity.id
_entity.type
_entity.pdbx_description
1 polymer ?
#
loop_
_entity_poly.entity_id
_entity_poly.type
_entity_poly.pdbx_seq_one_letter_code
_entity_poly.pdbx_strand_id
1 'polypeptide(L)'
;MIKKVQLFKKEYEDETFIDDINSDIEKLNRLIDIYNVAPHAQKAEALLQVRQQLLKIDANVGGELAVVIVSSSFPYTKFYQEIFKEIRDELALLGCPGFSAKQINQWDIENCKKNERIPSAVLFEKENQPDFLAQVFGTKTSTTIVKTTRLLKEIDLRVIDENTEENYYQLSILKQSIRELIASETISTADRTTLNDLIARVNNRLSNIVENNPRLRSKVYPPQDANLAQNIDNLSYETAQKIVKILSFPKKFDADTFHQEFDAILPGLEKYQIKFLGGGNAQNYLLTDNETGLRQVLKITPNKGNYRKTYERLKQTAVRDSLAEVYASQQAIQKRSGDYIYSLELTEFCAKGDVLSHGMKVQAKIALIEKDIAGTVEESDQIELQKLCDEFTEYDEISADEKRQILTQLRETQVLNAVNIYSQMADIFLNFQANNGFFPDAKPTNFLVTEFDQVLIADTKSFLNSENGLVNPRKIQKEGFLQYSSGFRSPQFEHGDQTGELFSAEKEHSYLMGLSLYCYITGTDINEVPVEAKDHPDFLNFDGDVFQSPKGQKIKALIQGLTHHDADQRLNIQQAKDALHAITHDIKVEKSPFKSKTEAYFYALHNLMELAKTSNDEKLQQAIKEMKILIENHEQNPGKAVTILTSLASQLEDEGQQTLLRDIASAIQNSAYQQTLQEKYDNPLARRFESEMQIALLKSPTDKMMESVGHVSQALINVFKQMEQLNYKDILEEFAENLTSGKEQTGFGSQPESIKIEQVRQILQRNDPNELNQIMFIQFLFAQKWMRQLPESILPPNKNEPTGRMLELVKEYNDGEYRDNPQAFFNEFDNEKLKFISDKQMYGSKLFTADPTRGRQGSLPTTFSSQMGLMRLGQNQEGLDVDRSSWTPDVKYQEANLDSPFTRDLIENDAVYAAGPSGMTSLFMGIMENYGNFTTVEAKQNYLSAVSAYMVSGGLHSLHEVLGPAQYALNLIPGYQVSPPSKDEVASPPNFHQFYQQQMSLDPQFEERYQRGWEKMMEAYAKQKDQFVHAPVASLSAVEQKVLTSNPPENPYASLSEDKMRTMLQKNPELNPVPVQQDLVNKEKEKYKGSKESYIKQNLMKISVHYMKGDEQKLEEAINFLLKTVCKTRTNILYSYSTSTTSAINLANEICKDEGLRKVFGIHGDNPTDWKKELNARMEAACNDENIVVPDFSESPKNKNL
;
A
#
# COMPACT_ATOMS: atom_id res chain seq x y z
N MET A 1 -41.54 -5.70 14.24
CA MET A 1 -41.73 -4.22 14.22
C MET A 1 -40.93 -3.66 15.37
N ILE A 2 -40.13 -2.63 15.11
CA ILE A 2 -39.28 -1.98 16.11
C ILE A 2 -40.11 -0.95 16.88
N LYS A 3 -40.00 -0.93 18.20
CA LYS A 3 -40.71 0.02 19.05
C LYS A 3 -40.02 1.37 19.04
N LYS A 4 -40.82 2.44 19.08
CA LYS A 4 -40.29 3.78 19.28
C LYS A 4 -39.68 3.92 20.67
N VAL A 5 -38.60 4.68 20.70
CA VAL A 5 -37.85 5.03 21.89
C VAL A 5 -38.49 6.25 22.55
N GLN A 6 -38.61 6.20 23.88
CA GLN A 6 -39.04 7.37 24.64
C GLN A 6 -37.87 8.35 24.79
N LEU A 7 -38.15 9.65 24.61
CA LEU A 7 -37.18 10.70 24.88
C LEU A 7 -36.83 10.73 26.37
N PHE A 8 -35.56 10.97 26.67
CA PHE A 8 -35.11 11.13 28.04
C PHE A 8 -35.64 12.45 28.63
N LYS A 9 -36.02 12.43 29.90
CA LYS A 9 -36.46 13.62 30.62
C LYS A 9 -35.24 14.31 31.21
N LYS A 10 -35.19 15.64 31.06
CA LYS A 10 -34.27 16.46 31.83
C LYS A 10 -34.71 16.53 33.28
N GLU A 11 -33.75 16.40 34.18
CA GLU A 11 -33.92 16.71 35.60
C GLU A 11 -33.55 18.18 35.88
N TYR A 12 -32.65 18.77 35.08
CA TYR A 12 -32.20 20.16 35.21
C TYR A 12 -32.14 20.90 33.86
N GLU A 13 -32.36 22.23 33.85
CA GLU A 13 -32.44 23.02 32.60
C GLU A 13 -31.10 23.12 31.83
N ASP A 14 -29.96 22.99 32.53
CA ASP A 14 -28.61 23.07 32.00
C ASP A 14 -28.09 21.76 31.39
N GLU A 15 -28.89 20.69 31.38
CA GLU A 15 -28.58 19.40 30.77
C GLU A 15 -28.69 19.42 29.23
N THR A 16 -27.90 20.26 28.57
CA THR A 16 -27.92 20.42 27.10
C THR A 16 -27.53 19.14 26.36
N PHE A 17 -26.74 18.25 26.97
CA PHE A 17 -26.39 16.95 26.39
C PHE A 17 -27.63 16.04 26.19
N ILE A 18 -28.65 16.17 27.05
CA ILE A 18 -29.92 15.41 26.90
C ILE A 18 -30.68 15.90 25.68
N ASP A 19 -30.61 17.18 25.33
CA ASP A 19 -31.23 17.70 24.10
C ASP A 19 -30.56 17.10 22.86
N ASP A 20 -29.23 17.03 22.85
CA ASP A 20 -28.48 16.47 21.73
C ASP A 20 -28.80 14.98 21.54
N ILE A 21 -28.82 14.21 22.63
CA ILE A 21 -29.21 12.78 22.62
C ILE A 21 -30.67 12.63 22.16
N ASN A 22 -31.59 13.43 22.70
CA ASN A 22 -33.00 13.38 22.32
C ASN A 22 -33.21 13.77 20.85
N SER A 23 -32.47 14.74 20.33
CA SER A 23 -32.50 15.11 18.91
C SER A 23 -32.08 13.94 18.01
N ASP A 24 -31.07 13.18 18.42
CA ASP A 24 -30.66 11.98 17.69
C ASP A 24 -31.65 10.82 17.86
N ILE A 25 -32.30 10.67 19.02
CA ILE A 25 -33.40 9.71 19.23
C ILE A 25 -34.63 10.07 18.37
N GLU A 26 -34.93 11.34 18.18
CA GLU A 26 -36.00 11.76 17.27
C GLU A 26 -35.70 11.34 15.83
N LYS A 27 -34.45 11.51 15.37
CA LYS A 27 -34.01 10.99 14.05
C LYS A 27 -34.16 9.48 13.97
N LEU A 28 -33.73 8.75 15.02
CA LEU A 28 -33.88 7.31 15.11
C LEU A 28 -35.35 6.87 15.04
N ASN A 29 -36.24 7.52 15.78
CA ASN A 29 -37.68 7.25 15.80
C ASN A 29 -38.35 7.49 14.44
N ARG A 30 -37.90 8.51 13.70
CA ARG A 30 -38.36 8.73 12.31
C ARG A 30 -37.93 7.58 11.40
N LEU A 31 -36.70 7.10 11.49
CA LEU A 31 -36.22 5.95 10.71
C LEU A 31 -36.96 4.66 11.11
N ILE A 32 -37.29 4.48 12.39
CA ILE A 32 -38.13 3.36 12.88
C ILE A 32 -39.53 3.39 12.27
N ASP A 33 -40.16 4.57 12.17
CA ASP A 33 -41.45 4.72 11.47
C ASP A 33 -41.35 4.27 10.02
N ILE A 34 -40.30 4.72 9.33
CA ILE A 34 -40.04 4.36 7.93
C ILE A 34 -39.89 2.84 7.79
N TYR A 35 -39.08 2.22 8.65
CA TYR A 35 -38.90 0.77 8.67
C TYR A 35 -40.21 0.01 8.89
N ASN A 36 -41.00 0.43 9.88
CA ASN A 36 -42.22 -0.28 10.26
C ASN A 36 -43.30 -0.27 9.17
N VAL A 37 -43.35 0.79 8.34
CA VAL A 37 -44.32 0.91 7.23
C VAL A 37 -43.74 0.50 5.87
N ALA A 38 -42.44 0.22 5.77
CA ALA A 38 -41.79 -0.14 4.52
C ALA A 38 -42.27 -1.51 3.97
N PRO A 39 -42.47 -1.64 2.65
CA PRO A 39 -42.66 -2.93 2.00
C PRO A 39 -41.47 -3.86 2.24
N HIS A 40 -41.68 -5.18 2.23
CA HIS A 40 -40.63 -6.18 2.49
C HIS A 40 -39.35 -5.94 1.67
N ALA A 41 -39.48 -5.62 0.38
CA ALA A 41 -38.36 -5.34 -0.52
C ALA A 41 -37.51 -4.11 -0.13
N GLN A 42 -38.03 -3.20 0.70
CA GLN A 42 -37.35 -1.99 1.15
C GLN A 42 -36.94 -2.05 2.63
N LYS A 43 -37.34 -3.11 3.36
CA LYS A 43 -37.09 -3.24 4.80
C LYS A 43 -35.61 -3.37 5.13
N ALA A 44 -34.82 -4.05 4.30
CA ALA A 44 -33.40 -4.24 4.52
C ALA A 44 -32.64 -2.91 4.61
N GLU A 45 -32.77 -2.06 3.58
CA GLU A 45 -32.15 -0.72 3.57
C GLU A 45 -32.67 0.18 4.70
N ALA A 46 -33.98 0.17 4.96
CA ALA A 46 -34.56 0.96 6.05
C ALA A 46 -34.01 0.54 7.44
N LEU A 47 -33.79 -0.76 7.66
CA LEU A 47 -33.22 -1.28 8.91
C LEU A 47 -31.74 -0.90 9.06
N LEU A 48 -30.97 -0.92 7.97
CA LEU A 48 -29.57 -0.48 7.97
C LEU A 48 -29.45 1.00 8.35
N GLN A 49 -30.37 1.85 7.91
CA GLN A 49 -30.44 3.26 8.29
C GLN A 49 -30.73 3.43 9.80
N VAL A 50 -31.66 2.65 10.36
CA VAL A 50 -31.93 2.63 11.82
C VAL A 50 -30.67 2.24 12.60
N ARG A 51 -29.97 1.17 12.17
CA ARG A 51 -28.72 0.71 12.79
C ARG A 51 -27.62 1.77 12.74
N GLN A 52 -27.42 2.41 11.59
CA GLN A 52 -26.39 3.44 11.42
C GLN A 52 -26.64 4.63 12.35
N GLN A 53 -27.89 5.07 12.49
CA GLN A 53 -28.23 6.16 13.40
C GLN A 53 -28.01 5.75 14.88
N LEU A 54 -28.28 4.50 15.26
CA LEU A 54 -27.98 3.99 16.60
C LEU A 54 -26.46 3.99 16.88
N LEU A 55 -25.63 3.58 15.92
CA LEU A 55 -24.17 3.64 16.06
C LEU A 55 -23.64 5.07 16.20
N LYS A 56 -24.29 6.04 15.54
CA LYS A 56 -23.97 7.47 15.68
C LYS A 56 -24.34 8.01 17.07
N ILE A 57 -25.50 7.60 17.60
CA ILE A 57 -25.93 7.93 18.97
C ILE A 57 -24.93 7.39 19.99
N ASP A 58 -24.42 6.17 19.81
CA ASP A 58 -23.37 5.57 20.66
C ASP A 58 -22.07 6.37 20.60
N ALA A 59 -21.61 6.70 19.39
CA ALA A 59 -20.38 7.47 19.19
C ALA A 59 -20.45 8.88 19.82
N ASN A 60 -21.63 9.50 19.85
CA ASN A 60 -21.84 10.82 20.43
C ASN A 60 -21.90 10.81 21.97
N VAL A 61 -22.19 9.66 22.60
CA VAL A 61 -22.40 9.54 24.06
C VAL A 61 -21.12 9.15 24.83
N GLY A 62 -20.09 8.61 24.16
CA GLY A 62 -18.87 8.06 24.77
C GLY A 62 -17.87 9.00 25.46
N GLY A 63 -18.22 10.26 25.76
CA GLY A 63 -17.33 11.23 26.44
C GLY A 63 -17.27 11.07 27.97
N GLU A 64 -16.17 11.49 28.63
CA GLU A 64 -15.94 11.26 30.07
C GLU A 64 -16.99 11.96 30.97
N LEU A 65 -17.44 13.16 30.58
CA LEU A 65 -18.52 13.88 31.27
C LEU A 65 -19.89 13.20 31.09
N ALA A 66 -20.15 12.65 29.90
CA ALA A 66 -21.37 11.90 29.61
C ALA A 66 -21.38 10.55 30.34
N VAL A 67 -20.27 9.83 30.46
CA VAL A 67 -20.20 8.56 31.21
C VAL A 67 -20.43 8.78 32.71
N VAL A 68 -19.86 9.83 33.31
CA VAL A 68 -20.11 10.15 34.74
C VAL A 68 -21.57 10.52 34.99
N ILE A 69 -22.21 11.27 34.08
CA ILE A 69 -23.63 11.66 34.20
C ILE A 69 -24.57 10.50 33.82
N VAL A 70 -24.18 9.67 32.85
CA VAL A 70 -24.91 8.46 32.43
C VAL A 70 -24.91 7.44 33.57
N SER A 71 -23.80 7.34 34.29
CA SER A 71 -23.60 6.38 35.38
C SER A 71 -24.33 6.70 36.69
N SER A 72 -24.85 7.93 36.88
CA SER A 72 -25.45 8.33 38.15
C SER A 72 -26.98 8.24 38.21
N SER A 73 -27.72 8.31 37.08
CA SER A 73 -29.19 8.16 37.05
C SER A 73 -29.81 7.87 35.66
N PHE A 74 -29.04 7.89 34.57
CA PHE A 74 -29.59 8.02 33.21
C PHE A 74 -29.79 6.65 32.52
N PRO A 75 -31.00 6.31 32.02
CA PRO A 75 -31.32 4.96 31.52
C PRO A 75 -30.80 4.63 30.10
N TYR A 76 -29.75 5.32 29.61
CA TYR A 76 -29.23 5.15 28.25
C TYR A 76 -28.81 3.73 27.92
N THR A 77 -28.10 3.08 28.84
CA THR A 77 -27.69 1.69 28.74
C THR A 77 -28.85 0.76 28.40
N LYS A 78 -29.96 0.91 29.13
CA LYS A 78 -31.16 0.08 28.93
C LYS A 78 -31.79 0.38 27.57
N PHE A 79 -31.86 1.65 27.19
CA PHE A 79 -32.32 2.07 25.87
C PHE A 79 -31.51 1.41 24.75
N TYR A 80 -30.17 1.52 24.80
CA TYR A 80 -29.29 1.00 23.75
C TYR A 80 -29.44 -0.51 23.60
N GLN A 81 -29.49 -1.24 24.72
CA GLN A 81 -29.69 -2.69 24.73
C GLN A 81 -31.02 -3.12 24.12
N GLU A 82 -32.12 -2.44 24.49
CA GLU A 82 -33.46 -2.78 23.99
C GLU A 82 -33.54 -2.58 22.47
N ILE A 83 -33.06 -1.45 21.96
CA ILE A 83 -33.10 -1.17 20.52
C ILE A 83 -32.10 -2.01 19.74
N PHE A 84 -30.88 -2.20 20.23
CA PHE A 84 -29.90 -3.06 19.57
C PHE A 84 -30.43 -4.50 19.43
N LYS A 85 -31.07 -5.02 20.47
CA LYS A 85 -31.73 -6.33 20.42
C LYS A 85 -32.83 -6.37 19.36
N GLU A 86 -33.72 -5.37 19.32
CA GLU A 86 -34.79 -5.32 18.31
C GLU A 86 -34.24 -5.24 16.88
N ILE A 87 -33.18 -4.47 16.63
CA ILE A 87 -32.51 -4.40 15.32
C ILE A 87 -31.91 -5.76 14.95
N ARG A 88 -31.25 -6.42 15.89
CA ARG A 88 -30.64 -7.74 15.68
C ARG A 88 -31.68 -8.79 15.33
N ASP A 89 -32.78 -8.84 16.07
CA ASP A 89 -33.87 -9.79 15.85
C ASP A 89 -34.51 -9.55 14.47
N GLU A 90 -34.69 -8.29 14.04
CA GLU A 90 -35.21 -7.96 12.71
C GLU A 90 -34.20 -8.25 11.58
N LEU A 91 -32.90 -8.04 11.78
CA LEU A 91 -31.86 -8.43 10.83
C LEU A 91 -31.86 -9.95 10.61
N ALA A 92 -32.04 -10.73 11.67
CA ALA A 92 -32.19 -12.18 11.59
C ALA A 92 -33.43 -12.58 10.77
N LEU A 93 -34.57 -11.92 11.01
CA LEU A 93 -35.81 -12.15 10.26
C LEU A 93 -35.68 -11.84 8.76
N LEU A 94 -34.84 -10.87 8.39
CA LEU A 94 -34.55 -10.52 7.00
C LEU A 94 -33.45 -11.41 6.38
N GLY A 95 -32.96 -12.42 7.10
CA GLY A 95 -31.98 -13.39 6.60
C GLY A 95 -30.53 -12.93 6.68
N CYS A 96 -30.20 -11.96 7.53
CA CYS A 96 -28.81 -11.57 7.76
C CYS A 96 -28.06 -12.70 8.52
N PRO A 97 -26.94 -13.24 7.98
CA PRO A 97 -26.28 -14.42 8.54
C PRO A 97 -25.51 -14.15 9.84
N GLY A 98 -25.37 -12.89 10.24
CA GLY A 98 -24.80 -12.49 11.52
C GLY A 98 -24.62 -10.97 11.61
N PHE A 99 -24.12 -10.49 12.74
CA PHE A 99 -24.24 -9.10 13.15
C PHE A 99 -22.91 -8.33 13.19
N SER A 100 -21.82 -8.98 12.78
CA SER A 100 -20.53 -8.29 12.57
C SER A 100 -20.64 -7.21 11.51
N ALA A 101 -19.75 -6.21 11.58
CA ALA A 101 -19.68 -5.16 10.56
C ALA A 101 -19.43 -5.74 9.16
N LYS A 102 -18.55 -6.76 9.04
CA LYS A 102 -18.23 -7.42 7.77
C LYS A 102 -19.42 -8.23 7.24
N GLN A 103 -20.11 -9.01 8.08
CA GLN A 103 -21.31 -9.78 7.66
C GLN A 103 -22.46 -8.87 7.23
N ILE A 104 -22.73 -7.81 7.98
CA ILE A 104 -23.77 -6.83 7.63
C ILE A 104 -23.39 -6.10 6.34
N ASN A 105 -22.12 -5.75 6.14
CA ASN A 105 -21.65 -5.12 4.92
C ASN A 105 -21.76 -6.04 3.70
N GLN A 106 -21.37 -7.32 3.83
CA GLN A 106 -21.60 -8.32 2.80
C GLN A 106 -23.09 -8.44 2.48
N TRP A 107 -23.92 -8.62 3.51
CA TRP A 107 -25.37 -8.77 3.36
C TRP A 107 -26.02 -7.54 2.71
N ASP A 108 -25.61 -6.32 3.08
CA ASP A 108 -26.02 -5.05 2.45
C ASP A 108 -25.68 -5.05 0.95
N ILE A 109 -24.43 -5.34 0.59
CA ILE A 109 -23.98 -5.34 -0.80
C ILE A 109 -24.71 -6.41 -1.64
N GLU A 110 -24.93 -7.60 -1.08
CA GLU A 110 -25.52 -8.73 -1.81
C GLU A 110 -27.05 -8.64 -1.92
N ASN A 111 -27.74 -8.12 -0.90
CA ASN A 111 -29.21 -8.14 -0.82
C ASN A 111 -29.86 -6.79 -1.12
N CYS A 112 -29.12 -5.68 -1.03
CA CYS A 112 -29.61 -4.33 -1.31
C CYS A 112 -28.99 -3.76 -2.60
N LYS A 113 -28.80 -4.58 -3.65
CA LYS A 113 -28.28 -4.14 -4.96
C LYS A 113 -29.33 -4.12 -6.07
N LYS A 114 -29.11 -3.25 -7.06
CA LYS A 114 -29.87 -3.17 -8.31
C LYS A 114 -28.92 -3.21 -9.49
N ASN A 115 -29.15 -4.08 -10.48
CA ASN A 115 -28.31 -4.24 -11.66
C ASN A 115 -28.42 -3.05 -12.65
N GLU A 116 -28.10 -1.86 -12.17
CA GLU A 116 -28.07 -0.60 -12.89
C GLU A 116 -26.76 0.13 -12.58
N ARG A 117 -26.30 0.99 -13.50
CA ARG A 117 -25.08 1.78 -13.31
C ARG A 117 -25.35 3.00 -12.45
N ILE A 118 -24.33 3.44 -11.72
CA ILE A 118 -24.34 4.72 -11.01
C ILE A 118 -24.45 5.84 -12.06
N PRO A 119 -25.45 6.72 -11.99
CA PRO A 119 -25.59 7.82 -12.95
C PRO A 119 -24.48 8.85 -12.72
N SER A 120 -24.12 9.58 -13.78
CA SER A 120 -23.27 10.76 -13.59
C SER A 120 -23.99 11.84 -12.80
N ALA A 121 -23.27 12.74 -12.12
CA ALA A 121 -23.91 13.84 -11.39
C ALA A 121 -24.84 14.68 -12.30
N VAL A 122 -24.43 14.89 -13.56
CA VAL A 122 -25.22 15.60 -14.57
C VAL A 122 -26.49 14.82 -14.95
N LEU A 123 -26.37 13.50 -15.12
CA LEU A 123 -27.51 12.65 -15.46
C LEU A 123 -28.49 12.55 -14.28
N PHE A 124 -27.99 12.34 -13.06
CA PHE A 124 -28.78 12.29 -11.84
C PHE A 124 -29.52 13.62 -11.60
N GLU A 125 -28.85 14.75 -11.82
CA GLU A 125 -29.49 16.06 -11.74
C GLU A 125 -30.60 16.23 -12.78
N LYS A 126 -30.35 15.81 -14.03
CA LYS A 126 -31.35 15.88 -15.11
C LYS A 126 -32.56 14.99 -14.86
N GLU A 127 -32.36 13.76 -14.38
CA GLU A 127 -33.43 12.79 -14.12
C GLU A 127 -34.33 13.19 -12.94
N ASN A 128 -33.82 14.02 -12.02
CA ASN A 128 -34.53 14.46 -10.82
C ASN A 128 -34.89 15.96 -10.84
N GLN A 129 -34.76 16.62 -11.99
CA GLN A 129 -35.27 17.98 -12.16
C GLN A 129 -36.79 17.97 -12.31
N PRO A 130 -37.51 18.97 -11.74
CA PRO A 130 -38.94 19.11 -11.98
C PRO A 130 -39.22 19.27 -13.48
N ASP A 131 -40.29 18.66 -14.00
CA ASP A 131 -40.67 18.81 -15.40
C ASP A 131 -40.94 20.28 -15.78
N PHE A 132 -40.83 20.59 -17.08
CA PHE A 132 -40.99 21.95 -17.62
C PHE A 132 -42.23 22.68 -17.08
N LEU A 133 -43.38 22.00 -17.01
CA LEU A 133 -44.60 22.60 -16.45
C LEU A 133 -44.47 22.89 -14.95
N ALA A 134 -43.86 22.01 -14.16
CA ALA A 134 -43.63 22.20 -12.73
C ALA A 134 -42.62 23.33 -12.44
N GLN A 135 -41.61 23.51 -13.30
CA GLN A 135 -40.67 24.63 -13.24
C GLN A 135 -41.35 25.96 -13.54
N VAL A 136 -42.25 26.00 -14.54
CA VAL A 136 -43.07 27.17 -14.88
C VAL A 136 -43.99 27.58 -13.72
N PHE A 137 -44.45 26.63 -12.90
CA PHE A 137 -45.21 26.88 -11.68
C PHE A 137 -44.34 27.09 -10.42
N GLY A 138 -43.03 27.25 -10.56
CA GLY A 138 -42.12 27.65 -9.48
C GLY A 138 -41.61 26.51 -8.58
N THR A 139 -41.78 25.25 -8.98
CA THR A 139 -41.28 24.09 -8.24
C THR A 139 -39.76 23.99 -8.39
N LYS A 140 -39.02 23.92 -7.28
CA LYS A 140 -37.55 23.78 -7.26
C LYS A 140 -37.15 22.34 -6.91
N THR A 141 -35.98 21.91 -7.39
CA THR A 141 -35.34 20.65 -6.98
C THR A 141 -35.12 20.64 -5.46
N SER A 142 -35.37 19.50 -4.81
CA SER A 142 -35.21 19.36 -3.36
C SER A 142 -33.76 19.57 -2.92
N THR A 143 -33.56 20.16 -1.73
CA THR A 143 -32.22 20.40 -1.18
C THR A 143 -31.41 19.11 -1.03
N THR A 144 -32.09 18.01 -0.69
CA THR A 144 -31.49 16.68 -0.54
C THR A 144 -30.94 16.14 -1.86
N ILE A 145 -31.68 16.30 -2.97
CA ILE A 145 -31.20 15.92 -4.31
C ILE A 145 -30.01 16.80 -4.71
N VAL A 146 -30.04 18.11 -4.45
CA VAL A 146 -28.90 19.00 -4.72
C VAL A 146 -27.65 18.60 -3.94
N LYS A 147 -27.78 18.24 -2.66
CA LYS A 147 -26.66 17.74 -1.84
C LYS A 147 -26.13 16.41 -2.36
N THR A 148 -27.02 15.50 -2.76
CA THR A 148 -26.64 14.20 -3.36
C THR A 148 -25.90 14.39 -4.69
N THR A 149 -26.35 15.32 -5.54
CA THR A 149 -25.65 15.69 -6.78
C THR A 149 -24.24 16.21 -6.51
N ARG A 150 -24.02 16.96 -5.42
CA ARG A 150 -22.67 17.41 -5.03
C ARG A 150 -21.78 16.24 -4.62
N LEU A 151 -22.28 15.34 -3.78
CA LEU A 151 -21.55 14.12 -3.42
C LEU A 151 -21.16 13.29 -4.65
N LEU A 152 -22.03 13.19 -5.66
CA LEU A 152 -21.71 12.51 -6.92
C LEU A 152 -20.67 13.24 -7.78
N LYS A 153 -20.51 14.57 -7.64
CA LYS A 153 -19.47 15.34 -8.35
C LYS A 153 -18.08 15.13 -7.78
N GLU A 154 -17.99 14.70 -6.52
CA GLU A 154 -16.73 14.40 -5.84
C GLU A 154 -16.10 13.08 -6.29
N ILE A 155 -16.83 12.26 -7.07
CA ILE A 155 -16.34 10.95 -7.54
C ILE A 155 -16.03 11.00 -9.03
N ASP A 156 -14.81 10.62 -9.44
CA ASP A 156 -14.43 10.59 -10.86
C ASP A 156 -15.01 9.36 -11.56
N LEU A 157 -16.16 9.57 -12.22
CA LEU A 157 -16.87 8.53 -12.98
C LEU A 157 -16.06 7.92 -14.13
N ARG A 158 -14.95 8.52 -14.55
CA ARG A 158 -14.09 7.96 -15.62
C ARG A 158 -13.20 6.82 -15.11
N VAL A 159 -12.99 6.72 -13.80
CA VAL A 159 -12.10 5.74 -13.15
C VAL A 159 -12.89 4.79 -12.22
N ILE A 160 -14.12 5.15 -11.82
CA ILE A 160 -15.02 4.32 -10.97
C ILE A 160 -15.31 2.92 -11.55
N ASP A 161 -15.22 2.73 -12.87
CA ASP A 161 -15.44 1.43 -13.51
C ASP A 161 -14.27 0.43 -13.27
N GLU A 162 -13.17 0.85 -12.63
CA GLU A 162 -12.06 -0.01 -12.25
C GLU A 162 -12.27 -0.72 -10.91
N ASN A 163 -11.84 -1.99 -10.81
CA ASN A 163 -12.05 -2.84 -9.63
C ASN A 163 -10.96 -2.66 -8.55
N THR A 164 -10.67 -1.41 -8.20
CA THR A 164 -9.61 -1.04 -7.24
C THR A 164 -10.13 -0.93 -5.80
N GLU A 165 -9.23 -1.09 -4.83
CA GLU A 165 -9.52 -0.91 -3.40
C GLU A 165 -9.90 0.55 -3.07
N GLU A 166 -9.25 1.52 -3.72
CA GLU A 166 -9.56 2.95 -3.58
C GLU A 166 -11.01 3.26 -3.99
N ASN A 167 -11.44 2.78 -5.16
CA ASN A 167 -12.81 2.97 -5.66
C ASN A 167 -13.85 2.35 -4.71
N TYR A 168 -13.55 1.18 -4.13
CA TYR A 168 -14.43 0.57 -3.14
C TYR A 168 -14.65 1.49 -1.93
N TYR A 169 -13.58 2.11 -1.41
CA TYR A 169 -13.69 3.00 -0.26
C TYR A 169 -14.39 4.32 -0.60
N GLN A 170 -14.11 4.94 -1.75
CA GLN A 170 -14.83 6.14 -2.19
C GLN A 170 -16.34 5.89 -2.34
N LEU A 171 -16.72 4.77 -2.96
CA LEU A 171 -18.14 4.40 -3.10
C LEU A 171 -18.80 4.03 -1.77
N SER A 172 -18.06 3.41 -0.85
CA SER A 172 -18.53 3.13 0.51
C SER A 172 -18.79 4.43 1.29
N ILE A 173 -17.92 5.44 1.13
CA ILE A 173 -18.10 6.78 1.71
C ILE A 173 -19.34 7.44 1.12
N LEU A 174 -19.50 7.45 -0.21
CA LEU A 174 -20.70 7.98 -0.86
C LEU A 174 -21.97 7.34 -0.30
N LYS A 175 -22.01 6.00 -0.22
CA LYS A 175 -23.15 5.24 0.33
C LYS A 175 -23.49 5.71 1.74
N GLN A 176 -22.48 5.83 2.60
CA GLN A 176 -22.65 6.31 3.97
C GLN A 176 -23.20 7.74 4.02
N SER A 177 -22.62 8.66 3.23
CA SER A 177 -23.05 10.07 3.17
C SER A 177 -24.50 10.22 2.70
N ILE A 178 -24.95 9.41 1.75
CA ILE A 178 -26.35 9.40 1.30
C ILE A 178 -27.28 8.96 2.45
N ARG A 179 -26.94 7.89 3.18
CA ARG A 179 -27.74 7.45 4.35
C ARG A 179 -27.80 8.52 5.44
N GLU A 180 -26.73 9.28 5.64
CA GLU A 180 -26.72 10.40 6.59
C GLU A 180 -27.61 11.57 6.16
N LEU A 181 -27.68 11.87 4.85
CA LEU A 181 -28.66 12.81 4.32
C LEU A 181 -30.08 12.32 4.62
N ILE A 182 -30.35 11.02 4.39
CA ILE A 182 -31.66 10.40 4.68
C ILE A 182 -32.06 10.56 6.17
N ALA A 183 -31.11 10.39 7.08
CA ALA A 183 -31.36 10.48 8.52
C ALA A 183 -31.53 11.92 9.04
N SER A 184 -30.82 12.88 8.43
CA SER A 184 -30.69 14.24 8.97
C SER A 184 -31.79 15.22 8.51
N GLU A 185 -32.44 14.96 7.38
CA GLU A 185 -33.42 15.87 6.78
C GLU A 185 -34.85 15.30 6.77
N THR A 186 -35.86 16.17 6.83
CA THR A 186 -37.25 15.77 6.55
C THR A 186 -37.41 15.60 5.05
N ILE A 187 -37.28 14.37 4.56
CA ILE A 187 -37.21 14.06 3.13
C ILE A 187 -38.55 13.54 2.62
N SER A 188 -38.92 13.93 1.41
CA SER A 188 -40.14 13.45 0.76
C SER A 188 -40.04 11.96 0.44
N THR A 189 -41.17 11.25 0.39
CA THR A 189 -41.18 9.82 0.01
C THR A 189 -40.56 9.58 -1.38
N ALA A 190 -40.72 10.53 -2.30
CA ALA A 190 -40.16 10.47 -3.64
C ALA A 190 -38.63 10.59 -3.62
N ASP A 191 -38.09 11.65 -3.00
CA ASP A 191 -36.63 11.85 -2.89
C ASP A 191 -35.96 10.68 -2.16
N ARG A 192 -36.57 10.16 -1.07
CA ARG A 192 -36.04 9.00 -0.36
C ARG A 192 -35.98 7.76 -1.25
N THR A 193 -36.99 7.56 -2.09
CA THR A 193 -37.00 6.43 -3.04
C THR A 193 -35.87 6.58 -4.05
N THR A 194 -35.64 7.79 -4.58
CA THR A 194 -34.51 8.09 -5.45
C THR A 194 -33.16 7.81 -4.79
N LEU A 195 -32.96 8.27 -3.54
CA LEU A 195 -31.71 8.08 -2.82
C LEU A 195 -31.45 6.60 -2.49
N ASN A 196 -32.49 5.85 -2.09
CA ASN A 196 -32.38 4.40 -1.88
C ASN A 196 -32.05 3.66 -3.18
N ASP A 197 -32.61 4.09 -4.33
CA ASP A 197 -32.26 3.53 -5.64
C ASP A 197 -30.79 3.79 -6.00
N LEU A 198 -30.27 4.99 -5.70
CA LEU A 198 -28.86 5.31 -5.87
C LEU A 198 -27.96 4.44 -4.99
N ILE A 199 -28.31 4.23 -3.71
CA ILE A 199 -27.60 3.30 -2.81
C ILE A 199 -27.56 1.89 -3.41
N ALA A 200 -28.67 1.41 -3.99
CA ALA A 200 -28.72 0.09 -4.59
C ALA A 200 -27.82 -0.06 -5.84
N ARG A 201 -27.68 1.00 -6.63
CA ARG A 201 -26.72 1.06 -7.76
C ARG A 201 -25.27 1.09 -7.26
N VAL A 202 -25.00 1.83 -6.18
CA VAL A 202 -23.68 1.84 -5.53
C VAL A 202 -23.33 0.46 -5.00
N ASN A 203 -24.25 -0.22 -4.32
CA ASN A 203 -24.06 -1.60 -3.84
C ASN A 203 -23.78 -2.58 -4.99
N ASN A 204 -24.44 -2.43 -6.14
CA ASN A 204 -24.12 -3.23 -7.33
C ASN A 204 -22.67 -3.03 -7.78
N ARG A 205 -22.19 -1.77 -7.82
CA ARG A 205 -20.81 -1.49 -8.16
C ARG A 205 -19.82 -2.03 -7.12
N LEU A 206 -20.12 -1.87 -5.82
CA LEU A 206 -19.33 -2.45 -4.73
C LEU A 206 -19.24 -3.97 -4.82
N SER A 207 -20.36 -4.66 -5.15
CA SER A 207 -20.40 -6.11 -5.39
C SER A 207 -19.43 -6.48 -6.51
N ASN A 208 -19.49 -5.79 -7.64
CA ASN A 208 -18.61 -6.05 -8.79
C ASN A 208 -17.13 -5.82 -8.44
N ILE A 209 -16.81 -4.78 -7.67
CA ILE A 209 -15.42 -4.53 -7.24
C ILE A 209 -14.93 -5.66 -6.34
N VAL A 210 -15.73 -6.07 -5.34
CA VAL A 210 -15.36 -7.14 -4.40
C VAL A 210 -15.26 -8.50 -5.09
N GLU A 211 -16.16 -8.81 -6.02
CA GLU A 211 -16.13 -10.07 -6.79
C GLU A 211 -14.89 -10.17 -7.69
N ASN A 212 -14.42 -9.04 -8.24
CA ASN A 212 -13.26 -8.99 -9.13
C ASN A 212 -11.95 -8.62 -8.41
N ASN A 213 -11.96 -8.49 -7.07
CA ASN A 213 -10.77 -8.17 -6.28
C ASN A 213 -10.68 -9.10 -5.05
N PRO A 214 -10.07 -10.29 -5.20
CA PRO A 214 -9.99 -11.30 -4.13
C PRO A 214 -9.29 -10.80 -2.85
N ARG A 215 -8.27 -9.93 -2.99
CA ARG A 215 -7.56 -9.32 -1.85
C ARG A 215 -8.47 -8.38 -1.06
N LEU A 216 -9.23 -7.55 -1.75
CA LEU A 216 -10.21 -6.69 -1.11
C LEU A 216 -11.32 -7.52 -0.47
N ARG A 217 -11.79 -8.58 -1.14
CA ARG A 217 -12.81 -9.49 -0.62
C ARG A 217 -12.41 -10.07 0.73
N SER A 218 -11.19 -10.57 0.89
CA SER A 218 -10.71 -11.09 2.19
C SER A 218 -10.63 -10.00 3.28
N LYS A 219 -10.44 -8.73 2.91
CA LYS A 219 -10.45 -7.60 3.85
C LYS A 219 -11.89 -7.23 4.29
N VAL A 220 -12.83 -7.15 3.35
CA VAL A 220 -14.15 -6.52 3.58
C VAL A 220 -15.30 -7.50 3.84
N TYR A 221 -15.15 -8.77 3.45
CA TYR A 221 -16.11 -9.84 3.75
C TYR A 221 -15.62 -10.71 4.90
N PRO A 222 -16.52 -11.34 5.66
CA PRO A 222 -16.14 -12.32 6.65
C PRO A 222 -15.47 -13.55 5.98
N PRO A 223 -14.51 -14.21 6.66
CA PRO A 223 -14.04 -15.53 6.22
C PRO A 223 -15.20 -16.54 6.18
N GLN A 224 -15.14 -17.53 5.28
CA GLN A 224 -16.24 -18.48 5.08
C GLN A 224 -16.35 -19.55 6.19
N ASP A 225 -15.29 -19.77 6.96
CA ASP A 225 -15.30 -20.63 8.14
C ASP A 225 -15.72 -19.86 9.40
N ALA A 226 -16.37 -20.55 10.34
CA ALA A 226 -16.71 -19.99 11.65
C ALA A 226 -15.42 -19.62 12.41
N ASN A 227 -14.99 -18.36 12.28
CA ASN A 227 -13.79 -17.83 12.92
C ASN A 227 -14.15 -17.21 14.28
N LEU A 228 -13.29 -17.35 15.29
CA LEU A 228 -13.44 -16.75 16.62
C LEU A 228 -13.85 -15.27 16.58
N ALA A 229 -13.30 -14.49 15.64
CA ALA A 229 -13.67 -13.09 15.42
C ALA A 229 -15.19 -12.92 15.18
N GLN A 230 -15.77 -13.77 14.34
CA GLN A 230 -17.21 -13.76 14.04
C GLN A 230 -18.03 -14.12 15.27
N ASN A 231 -17.57 -15.06 16.10
CA ASN A 231 -18.27 -15.46 17.32
C ASN A 231 -18.21 -14.35 18.38
N ILE A 232 -17.10 -13.63 18.49
CA ILE A 232 -16.97 -12.44 19.36
C ILE A 232 -17.95 -11.33 18.94
N ASP A 233 -18.03 -11.01 17.65
CA ASP A 233 -18.95 -9.98 17.14
C ASP A 233 -20.43 -10.34 17.36
N ASN A 234 -20.75 -11.64 17.37
CA ASN A 234 -22.11 -12.16 17.57
C ASN A 234 -22.46 -12.41 19.05
N LEU A 235 -21.55 -12.11 19.99
CA LEU A 235 -21.80 -12.31 21.42
C LEU A 235 -23.07 -11.60 21.89
N SER A 236 -23.83 -12.30 22.75
CA SER A 236 -24.87 -11.63 23.52
C SER A 236 -24.22 -10.64 24.49
N TYR A 237 -24.93 -9.56 24.77
CA TYR A 237 -24.47 -8.54 25.71
C TYR A 237 -24.14 -9.13 27.10
N GLU A 238 -24.98 -10.04 27.61
CA GLU A 238 -24.78 -10.70 28.89
C GLU A 238 -23.50 -11.57 28.90
N THR A 239 -23.21 -12.21 27.77
CA THR A 239 -22.02 -13.05 27.62
C THR A 239 -20.76 -12.19 27.54
N ALA A 240 -20.78 -11.12 26.74
CA ALA A 240 -19.69 -10.15 26.67
C ALA A 240 -19.38 -9.53 28.05
N GLN A 241 -20.42 -9.22 28.85
CA GLN A 241 -20.25 -8.75 30.23
C GLN A 241 -19.55 -9.77 31.14
N LYS A 242 -19.88 -11.06 31.03
CA LYS A 242 -19.23 -12.11 31.82
C LYS A 242 -17.74 -12.23 31.46
N ILE A 243 -17.45 -12.27 30.15
CA ILE A 243 -16.08 -12.34 29.62
C ILE A 243 -15.26 -11.15 30.12
N VAL A 244 -15.74 -9.93 29.90
CA VAL A 244 -15.08 -8.71 30.37
C VAL A 244 -14.90 -8.74 31.88
N LYS A 245 -15.90 -9.20 32.65
CA LYS A 245 -15.80 -9.28 34.10
C LYS A 245 -14.65 -10.17 34.56
N ILE A 246 -14.40 -11.30 33.91
CA ILE A 246 -13.33 -12.23 34.27
C ILE A 246 -11.97 -11.64 33.85
N LEU A 247 -11.87 -11.23 32.60
CA LEU A 247 -10.63 -10.75 32.01
C LEU A 247 -10.19 -9.36 32.54
N SER A 248 -11.08 -8.59 33.17
CA SER A 248 -10.70 -7.34 33.89
C SER A 248 -9.93 -7.58 35.19
N PHE A 249 -9.77 -8.83 35.65
CA PHE A 249 -8.99 -9.18 36.84
C PHE A 249 -7.90 -10.20 36.51
N PRO A 250 -6.80 -9.80 35.84
CA PRO A 250 -5.75 -10.74 35.39
C PRO A 250 -5.15 -11.57 36.52
N LYS A 251 -5.06 -11.03 37.75
CA LYS A 251 -4.58 -11.78 38.94
C LYS A 251 -5.48 -12.96 39.34
N LYS A 252 -6.72 -13.01 38.85
CA LYS A 252 -7.70 -14.06 39.10
C LYS A 252 -8.05 -14.83 37.82
N PHE A 253 -7.38 -14.53 36.72
CA PHE A 253 -7.60 -15.20 35.44
C PHE A 253 -6.94 -16.58 35.48
N ASP A 254 -7.70 -17.59 35.10
CA ASP A 254 -7.27 -18.96 34.93
C ASP A 254 -7.76 -19.45 33.58
N ALA A 255 -6.85 -19.88 32.70
CA ALA A 255 -7.17 -20.21 31.33
C ALA A 255 -8.08 -21.45 31.24
N ASP A 256 -7.81 -22.48 32.05
CA ASP A 256 -8.59 -23.72 32.06
C ASP A 256 -10.03 -23.47 32.50
N THR A 257 -10.23 -22.67 33.55
CA THR A 257 -11.56 -22.25 34.00
C THR A 257 -12.27 -21.41 32.93
N PHE A 258 -11.54 -20.55 32.21
CA PHE A 258 -12.10 -19.74 31.14
C PHE A 258 -12.56 -20.61 29.96
N HIS A 259 -11.76 -21.59 29.53
CA HIS A 259 -12.15 -22.57 28.51
C HIS A 259 -13.38 -23.38 28.92
N GLN A 260 -13.41 -23.89 30.15
CA GLN A 260 -14.56 -24.64 30.67
C GLN A 260 -15.87 -23.84 30.63
N GLU A 261 -15.81 -22.53 30.88
CA GLU A 261 -17.01 -21.68 30.89
C GLU A 261 -17.41 -21.21 29.48
N PHE A 262 -16.45 -20.91 28.60
CA PHE A 262 -16.74 -20.19 27.35
C PHE A 262 -16.55 -20.97 26.06
N ASP A 263 -15.87 -22.12 26.01
CA ASP A 263 -15.67 -22.86 24.75
C ASP A 263 -17.02 -23.27 24.11
N ALA A 264 -17.98 -23.71 24.93
CA ALA A 264 -19.32 -24.04 24.45
C ALA A 264 -20.14 -22.82 23.99
N ILE A 265 -19.75 -21.61 24.40
CA ILE A 265 -20.44 -20.34 24.10
C ILE A 265 -19.76 -19.58 22.97
N LEU A 266 -18.45 -19.77 22.80
CA LEU A 266 -17.58 -19.21 21.77
C LEU A 266 -16.90 -20.35 21.01
N PRO A 267 -17.61 -21.03 20.08
CA PRO A 267 -17.00 -22.08 19.27
C PRO A 267 -15.71 -21.60 18.58
N GLY A 268 -14.70 -22.44 18.52
CA GLY A 268 -13.38 -22.10 18.02
C GLY A 268 -12.42 -21.53 19.07
N LEU A 269 -12.90 -21.10 20.25
CA LEU A 269 -12.03 -20.67 21.36
C LEU A 269 -11.21 -21.83 21.90
N GLU A 270 -11.75 -23.05 21.90
CA GLU A 270 -11.11 -24.28 22.40
C GLU A 270 -9.78 -24.61 21.72
N LYS A 271 -9.56 -24.04 20.52
CA LYS A 271 -8.34 -24.22 19.75
C LYS A 271 -7.18 -23.34 20.24
N TYR A 272 -7.45 -22.33 21.06
CA TYR A 272 -6.46 -21.33 21.42
C TYR A 272 -5.93 -21.54 22.82
N GLN A 273 -4.62 -21.41 23.00
CA GLN A 273 -4.00 -21.16 24.29
C GLN A 273 -4.11 -19.66 24.64
N ILE A 274 -4.54 -19.34 25.86
CA ILE A 274 -4.70 -17.96 26.34
C ILE A 274 -3.62 -17.58 27.35
N LYS A 275 -2.91 -16.47 27.10
CA LYS A 275 -1.87 -15.95 28.01
C LYS A 275 -2.02 -14.45 28.22
N PHE A 276 -2.03 -13.99 29.47
CA PHE A 276 -2.02 -12.56 29.78
C PHE A 276 -0.69 -11.91 29.37
N LEU A 277 -0.76 -10.82 28.59
CA LEU A 277 0.40 -10.06 28.11
C LEU A 277 0.73 -8.84 28.97
N GLY A 278 -0.23 -8.36 29.78
CA GLY A 278 -0.08 -7.13 30.55
C GLY A 278 -1.00 -6.01 30.07
N GLY A 279 -0.83 -4.85 30.71
CA GLY A 279 -1.52 -3.60 30.36
C GLY A 279 -2.13 -2.90 31.58
N GLY A 280 -1.92 -1.58 31.64
CA GLY A 280 -2.44 -0.73 32.72
C GLY A 280 -3.92 -0.42 32.53
N ASN A 281 -4.23 0.43 31.55
CA ASN A 281 -5.60 0.85 31.25
C ASN A 281 -6.38 -0.20 30.46
N ALA A 282 -5.76 -0.81 29.45
CA ALA A 282 -6.31 -1.95 28.72
C ALA A 282 -5.68 -3.25 29.23
N GLN A 283 -6.44 -4.35 29.22
CA GLN A 283 -5.97 -5.68 29.59
C GLN A 283 -5.82 -6.52 28.31
N ASN A 284 -4.62 -7.03 28.04
CA ASN A 284 -4.30 -7.72 26.78
C ASN A 284 -4.02 -9.21 27.02
N TYR A 285 -4.64 -10.08 26.24
CA TYR A 285 -4.46 -11.53 26.32
C TYR A 285 -4.07 -12.08 24.95
N LEU A 286 -2.91 -12.73 24.85
CA LEU A 286 -2.47 -13.46 23.68
C LEU A 286 -3.30 -14.72 23.52
N LEU A 287 -3.88 -14.90 22.34
CA LEU A 287 -4.46 -16.14 21.87
C LEU A 287 -3.47 -16.77 20.89
N THR A 288 -3.10 -18.03 21.11
CA THR A 288 -2.26 -18.81 20.21
C THR A 288 -3.02 -20.05 19.76
N ASP A 289 -3.34 -20.15 18.48
CA ASP A 289 -3.98 -21.33 17.91
C ASP A 289 -3.03 -22.54 18.02
N ASN A 290 -3.49 -23.61 18.67
CA ASN A 290 -2.70 -24.81 18.93
C ASN A 290 -2.46 -25.64 17.65
N GLU A 291 -3.29 -25.51 16.62
CA GLU A 291 -3.17 -26.25 15.35
C GLU A 291 -2.30 -25.47 14.35
N THR A 292 -2.54 -24.17 14.21
CA THR A 292 -1.92 -23.34 13.15
C THR A 292 -0.76 -22.48 13.64
N GLY A 293 -0.63 -22.28 14.95
CA GLY A 293 0.32 -21.32 15.53
C GLY A 293 -0.07 -19.86 15.33
N LEU A 294 -1.25 -19.56 14.77
CA LEU A 294 -1.75 -18.20 14.58
C LEU A 294 -1.86 -17.48 15.92
N ARG A 295 -1.35 -16.23 15.97
CA ARG A 295 -1.35 -15.40 17.18
C ARG A 295 -2.22 -14.18 17.00
N GLN A 296 -3.07 -13.90 17.98
CA GLN A 296 -3.97 -12.75 18.02
C GLN A 296 -4.06 -12.20 19.45
N VAL A 297 -4.56 -10.97 19.62
CA VAL A 297 -4.73 -10.38 20.96
C VAL A 297 -6.20 -10.15 21.25
N LEU A 298 -6.69 -10.78 22.32
CA LEU A 298 -7.96 -10.43 22.94
C LEU A 298 -7.73 -9.30 23.94
N LYS A 299 -8.22 -8.12 23.60
CA LYS A 299 -7.99 -6.86 24.31
C LYS A 299 -9.28 -6.39 24.97
N ILE A 300 -9.18 -5.94 26.22
CA ILE A 300 -10.27 -5.29 26.93
C ILE A 300 -9.88 -3.89 27.33
N THR A 301 -10.73 -2.96 26.95
CA THR A 301 -10.39 -1.56 26.92
C THR A 301 -11.53 -0.76 27.55
N PRO A 302 -11.31 -0.03 28.65
CA PRO A 302 -12.33 0.88 29.17
C PRO A 302 -12.52 2.05 28.20
N ASN A 303 -13.77 2.33 27.81
CA ASN A 303 -14.15 3.46 26.96
C ASN A 303 -14.25 4.75 27.79
N LYS A 304 -13.18 5.13 28.47
CA LYS A 304 -13.06 6.49 29.01
C LYS A 304 -12.58 7.41 27.89
N GLY A 305 -13.35 8.46 27.58
CA GLY A 305 -12.88 9.60 26.79
C GLY A 305 -12.68 9.36 25.29
N ASN A 306 -13.33 8.37 24.68
CA ASN A 306 -13.20 8.15 23.25
C ASN A 306 -13.87 9.28 22.47
N TYR A 307 -13.09 10.19 21.87
CA TYR A 307 -13.59 11.01 20.78
C TYR A 307 -13.70 10.14 19.52
N ARG A 308 -14.62 9.17 19.55
CA ARG A 308 -14.84 8.19 18.48
C ARG A 308 -15.02 8.88 17.14
N LYS A 309 -15.60 10.09 17.13
CA LYS A 309 -15.74 10.92 15.93
C LYS A 309 -14.42 11.24 15.21
N THR A 310 -13.32 11.50 15.91
CA THR A 310 -12.01 11.76 15.28
C THR A 310 -11.43 10.46 14.77
N TYR A 311 -11.46 9.40 15.58
CA TYR A 311 -10.99 8.08 15.17
C TYR A 311 -11.72 7.58 13.92
N GLU A 312 -13.06 7.63 13.89
CA GLU A 312 -13.87 7.20 12.74
C GLU A 312 -13.60 8.07 11.49
N ARG A 313 -13.28 9.37 11.68
CA ARG A 313 -12.85 10.25 10.60
C ARG A 313 -11.46 9.87 10.07
N LEU A 314 -10.47 9.70 10.95
CA LEU A 314 -9.09 9.34 10.57
C LEU A 314 -9.00 7.92 9.98
N LYS A 315 -9.89 7.01 10.37
CA LYS A 315 -10.02 5.67 9.77
C LYS A 315 -10.42 5.72 8.28
N GLN A 316 -10.93 6.85 7.80
CA GLN A 316 -11.25 7.10 6.40
C GLN A 316 -10.12 7.80 5.64
N THR A 317 -8.94 7.95 6.25
CA THR A 317 -7.76 8.60 5.64
C THR A 317 -6.55 7.65 5.64
N ALA A 318 -5.41 8.10 5.11
CA ALA A 318 -4.15 7.36 5.12
C ALA A 318 -3.65 6.96 6.52
N VAL A 319 -4.17 7.58 7.58
CA VAL A 319 -3.87 7.18 8.98
C VAL A 319 -4.32 5.74 9.26
N ARG A 320 -5.34 5.23 8.55
CA ARG A 320 -5.86 3.87 8.71
C ARG A 320 -4.79 2.80 8.57
N ASP A 321 -3.86 2.97 7.64
CA ASP A 321 -2.84 1.98 7.30
C ASP A 321 -1.76 1.86 8.39
N SER A 322 -1.79 2.78 9.36
CA SER A 322 -0.91 2.80 10.52
C SER A 322 -1.60 2.34 11.80
N LEU A 323 -2.83 1.81 11.73
CA LEU A 323 -3.58 1.33 12.90
C LEU A 323 -3.51 -0.19 12.97
N ALA A 324 -3.36 -0.73 14.18
CA ALA A 324 -3.48 -2.15 14.40
C ALA A 324 -4.87 -2.66 13.97
N GLU A 325 -4.92 -3.73 13.18
CA GLU A 325 -6.16 -4.29 12.67
C GLU A 325 -7.01 -4.84 13.82
N VAL A 326 -8.28 -4.44 13.84
CA VAL A 326 -9.31 -4.95 14.75
C VAL A 326 -10.18 -5.92 13.97
N TYR A 327 -10.03 -7.21 14.25
CA TYR A 327 -10.76 -8.29 13.60
C TYR A 327 -12.21 -8.41 14.09
N ALA A 328 -12.45 -8.12 15.37
CA ALA A 328 -13.78 -8.13 16.01
C ALA A 328 -13.83 -7.13 17.17
N SER A 329 -15.03 -6.61 17.47
CA SER A 329 -15.25 -5.70 18.59
C SER A 329 -16.68 -5.81 19.14
N GLN A 330 -16.80 -5.97 20.46
CA GLN A 330 -18.06 -5.97 21.18
C GLN A 330 -18.02 -5.05 22.40
N GLN A 331 -19.15 -4.44 22.76
CA GLN A 331 -19.26 -3.55 23.92
C GLN A 331 -19.92 -4.27 25.10
N ALA A 332 -19.40 -4.05 26.31
CA ALA A 332 -19.96 -4.60 27.54
C ALA A 332 -19.86 -3.62 28.71
N ILE A 333 -20.91 -3.50 29.51
CA ILE A 333 -20.91 -2.56 30.65
C ILE A 333 -20.61 -3.32 31.94
N GLN A 334 -19.69 -2.79 32.74
CA GLN A 334 -19.39 -3.32 34.06
C GLN A 334 -19.91 -2.37 35.13
N LYS A 335 -20.80 -2.87 36.00
CA LYS A 335 -21.21 -2.17 37.23
C LYS A 335 -20.05 -2.16 38.24
N ARG A 336 -19.10 -1.24 38.06
CA ARG A 336 -18.26 -0.73 39.14
C ARG A 336 -18.86 0.59 39.62
N SER A 337 -18.39 1.14 40.73
CA SER A 337 -18.73 2.47 41.24
C SER A 337 -18.56 3.55 40.15
N GLY A 338 -19.60 3.75 39.31
CA GLY A 338 -19.63 4.61 38.13
C GLY A 338 -19.86 3.95 36.74
N ASP A 339 -20.56 2.80 36.63
CA ASP A 339 -21.00 2.15 35.37
C ASP A 339 -20.10 2.40 34.12
N TYR A 340 -19.01 1.65 33.99
CA TYR A 340 -18.05 1.79 32.88
C TYR A 340 -18.40 0.90 31.68
N ILE A 341 -18.34 1.45 30.47
CA ILE A 341 -18.39 0.69 29.20
C ILE A 341 -16.97 0.21 28.86
N TYR A 342 -16.84 -1.07 28.54
CA TYR A 342 -15.61 -1.69 28.04
C TYR A 342 -15.83 -2.19 26.62
N SER A 343 -14.84 -2.00 25.75
CA SER A 343 -14.75 -2.75 24.50
C SER A 343 -13.95 -4.04 24.72
N LEU A 344 -14.45 -5.11 24.14
CA LEU A 344 -13.79 -6.41 23.96
C LEU A 344 -13.41 -6.50 22.49
N GLU A 345 -12.13 -6.49 22.19
CA GLU A 345 -11.59 -6.43 20.83
C GLU A 345 -10.68 -7.63 20.56
N LEU A 346 -10.78 -8.21 19.38
CA LEU A 346 -9.79 -9.15 18.86
C LEU A 346 -8.94 -8.41 17.84
N THR A 347 -7.63 -8.30 18.07
CA THR A 347 -6.71 -7.54 17.23
C THR A 347 -5.55 -8.39 16.73
N GLU A 348 -4.80 -7.86 15.77
CA GLU A 348 -3.54 -8.46 15.33
C GLU A 348 -2.52 -8.55 16.48
N PHE A 349 -1.65 -9.55 16.42
CA PHE A 349 -0.54 -9.71 17.36
C PHE A 349 0.76 -9.17 16.75
N CYS A 350 1.34 -8.16 17.39
CA CYS A 350 2.63 -7.61 17.01
C CYS A 350 3.76 -8.31 17.76
N ALA A 351 4.46 -9.22 17.08
CA ALA A 351 5.40 -10.15 17.72
C ALA A 351 6.60 -9.50 18.40
N LYS A 352 7.05 -8.33 17.93
CA LYS A 352 8.19 -7.62 18.53
C LYS A 352 7.80 -6.79 19.76
N GLY A 353 6.50 -6.63 20.02
CA GLY A 353 5.94 -5.88 21.15
C GLY A 353 5.79 -4.40 20.84
N ASP A 354 5.68 -3.56 21.87
CA ASP A 354 5.71 -2.11 21.69
C ASP A 354 7.14 -1.58 21.44
N VAL A 355 7.24 -0.36 20.89
CA VAL A 355 8.52 0.25 20.51
C VAL A 355 9.47 0.34 21.71
N LEU A 356 9.00 0.68 22.91
CA LEU A 356 9.86 0.73 24.09
C LEU A 356 10.35 -0.68 24.46
N SER A 357 9.45 -1.65 24.59
CA SER A 357 9.82 -3.04 24.89
C SER A 357 10.81 -3.60 23.86
N HIS A 358 10.68 -3.23 22.59
CA HIS A 358 11.64 -3.59 21.55
C HIS A 358 13.02 -2.99 21.81
N GLY A 359 13.10 -1.68 22.07
CA GLY A 359 14.35 -0.99 22.41
C GLY A 359 15.02 -1.55 23.66
N MET A 360 14.25 -1.80 24.73
CA MET A 360 14.75 -2.38 25.98
C MET A 360 15.33 -3.79 25.79
N LYS A 361 14.71 -4.64 24.96
CA LYS A 361 15.26 -5.97 24.64
C LYS A 361 16.62 -5.87 23.93
N VAL A 362 16.75 -4.94 22.98
CA VAL A 362 18.04 -4.69 22.29
C VAL A 362 19.09 -4.21 23.29
N GLN A 363 18.72 -3.28 24.18
CA GLN A 363 19.62 -2.77 25.22
C GLN A 363 20.02 -3.85 26.23
N ALA A 364 19.10 -4.74 26.61
CA ALA A 364 19.39 -5.87 27.48
C ALA A 364 20.41 -6.83 26.85
N LYS A 365 20.31 -7.11 25.55
CA LYS A 365 21.30 -7.90 24.81
C LYS A 365 22.69 -7.25 24.81
N ILE A 366 22.75 -5.94 24.57
CA ILE A 366 24.00 -5.17 24.63
C ILE A 366 24.63 -5.26 26.03
N ALA A 367 23.85 -4.98 27.07
CA ALA A 367 24.31 -5.02 28.46
C ALA A 367 24.78 -6.42 28.89
N LEU A 368 24.11 -7.48 28.40
CA LEU A 368 24.47 -8.86 28.69
C LEU A 368 25.83 -9.24 28.09
N ILE A 369 26.11 -8.86 26.85
CA ILE A 369 27.43 -9.08 26.22
C ILE A 369 28.50 -8.20 26.88
N GLU A 370 28.17 -6.97 27.29
CA GLU A 370 29.11 -6.12 28.01
C GLU A 370 29.54 -6.72 29.35
N LYS A 371 28.58 -7.28 30.12
CA LYS A 371 28.88 -8.03 31.35
C LYS A 371 29.78 -9.22 31.07
N ASP A 372 29.54 -9.94 29.98
CA ASP A 372 30.33 -11.12 29.59
C ASP A 372 31.77 -10.74 29.21
N ILE A 373 31.96 -9.67 28.44
CA ILE A 373 33.28 -9.12 28.13
C ILE A 373 33.98 -8.63 29.40
N ALA A 374 33.24 -8.05 30.36
CA ALA A 374 33.78 -7.58 31.63
C ALA A 374 34.05 -8.69 32.66
N GLY A 375 33.60 -9.93 32.40
CA GLY A 375 33.72 -11.06 33.33
C GLY A 375 32.82 -10.95 34.56
N THR A 376 31.70 -10.24 34.47
CA THR A 376 30.76 -9.98 35.58
C THR A 376 29.39 -10.63 35.36
N VAL A 377 29.32 -11.69 34.57
CA VAL A 377 28.08 -12.46 34.32
C VAL A 377 27.73 -13.29 35.54
N GLU A 378 26.45 -13.26 35.93
CA GLU A 378 25.91 -14.05 37.04
C GLU A 378 25.39 -15.42 36.54
N GLU A 379 25.18 -16.38 37.44
CA GLU A 379 24.67 -17.72 37.07
C GLU A 379 23.27 -17.65 36.42
N SER A 380 22.46 -16.66 36.79
CA SER A 380 21.15 -16.38 36.17
C SER A 380 21.23 -15.90 34.72
N ASP A 381 22.36 -15.28 34.34
CA ASP A 381 22.56 -14.65 33.04
C ASP A 381 23.03 -15.65 31.97
N GLN A 382 23.55 -16.83 32.38
CA GLN A 382 24.17 -17.81 31.47
C GLN A 382 23.21 -18.36 30.41
N ILE A 383 21.95 -18.61 30.76
CA ILE A 383 20.96 -19.15 29.82
C ILE A 383 20.61 -18.12 28.74
N GLU A 384 20.44 -16.85 29.12
CA GLU A 384 20.15 -15.78 28.16
C GLU A 384 21.37 -15.44 27.32
N LEU A 385 22.57 -15.50 27.90
CA LEU A 385 23.83 -15.27 27.19
C LEU A 385 24.05 -16.36 26.14
N GLN A 386 23.84 -17.64 26.49
CA GLN A 386 23.93 -18.74 25.53
C GLN A 386 22.94 -18.53 24.38
N LYS A 387 21.67 -18.25 24.67
CA LYS A 387 20.67 -17.98 23.64
C LYS A 387 21.06 -16.82 22.72
N LEU A 388 21.62 -15.75 23.30
CA LEU A 388 22.08 -14.59 22.54
C LEU A 388 23.24 -14.98 21.64
N CYS A 389 24.20 -15.74 22.16
CA CYS A 389 25.36 -16.24 21.42
C CYS A 389 24.96 -17.18 20.27
N ASP A 390 23.98 -18.05 20.49
CA ASP A 390 23.41 -18.93 19.46
C ASP A 390 22.77 -18.15 18.29
N GLU A 391 22.36 -16.89 18.50
CA GLU A 391 21.87 -16.02 17.40
C GLU A 391 22.98 -15.61 16.42
N PHE A 392 24.25 -15.73 16.81
CA PHE A 392 25.41 -15.29 16.03
C PHE A 392 26.37 -16.42 15.64
N THR A 393 26.36 -17.57 16.32
CA THR A 393 27.31 -18.67 16.08
C THR A 393 26.84 -20.04 16.59
N GLU A 394 27.29 -21.12 15.97
CA GLU A 394 27.01 -22.52 16.36
C GLU A 394 28.09 -23.13 17.29
N TYR A 395 29.09 -22.35 17.73
CA TYR A 395 30.19 -22.84 18.57
C TYR A 395 29.93 -22.66 20.08
N ASP A 396 30.25 -23.68 20.89
CA ASP A 396 30.08 -23.69 22.35
C ASP A 396 31.03 -22.72 23.11
N GLU A 397 32.17 -22.35 22.52
CA GLU A 397 33.13 -21.40 23.11
C GLU A 397 33.40 -20.22 22.17
N ILE A 398 33.06 -19.00 22.61
CA ILE A 398 33.22 -17.76 21.84
C ILE A 398 34.44 -17.00 22.33
N SER A 399 35.33 -16.64 21.41
CA SER A 399 36.54 -15.88 21.71
C SER A 399 36.24 -14.44 22.16
N ALA A 400 37.17 -13.81 22.87
CA ALA A 400 37.02 -12.42 23.31
C ALA A 400 36.87 -11.42 22.15
N ASP A 401 37.44 -11.72 20.98
CA ASP A 401 37.34 -10.89 19.78
C ASP A 401 35.97 -11.01 19.11
N GLU A 402 35.40 -12.23 19.05
CA GLU A 402 34.04 -12.46 18.55
C GLU A 402 32.99 -11.79 19.44
N LYS A 403 33.15 -11.85 20.78
CA LYS A 403 32.26 -11.13 21.71
C LYS A 403 32.24 -9.62 21.44
N ARG A 404 33.41 -9.03 21.15
CA ARG A 404 33.52 -7.61 20.76
C ARG A 404 32.86 -7.33 19.41
N GLN A 405 32.93 -8.25 18.45
CA GLN A 405 32.24 -8.12 17.16
C GLN A 405 30.72 -8.19 17.33
N ILE A 406 30.20 -9.15 18.11
CA ILE A 406 28.78 -9.25 18.45
C ILE A 406 28.28 -7.96 19.10
N LEU A 407 29.03 -7.43 20.08
CA LEU A 407 28.70 -6.14 20.72
C LEU A 407 28.63 -4.99 19.70
N THR A 408 29.56 -4.95 18.75
CA THR A 408 29.59 -3.92 17.70
C THR A 408 28.38 -4.05 16.78
N GLN A 409 28.05 -5.28 16.38
CA GLN A 409 26.89 -5.57 15.53
C GLN A 409 25.57 -5.22 16.23
N LEU A 410 25.40 -5.61 17.50
CA LEU A 410 24.21 -5.26 18.30
C LEU A 410 24.01 -3.74 18.42
N ARG A 411 25.09 -2.98 18.67
CA ARG A 411 25.06 -1.52 18.73
C ARG A 411 24.70 -0.89 17.37
N GLU A 412 25.18 -1.46 16.27
CA GLU A 412 24.81 -0.99 14.93
C GLU A 412 23.35 -1.32 14.59
N THR A 413 22.88 -2.53 14.91
CA THR A 413 21.49 -2.95 14.77
C THR A 413 20.55 -2.07 15.60
N GLN A 414 20.93 -1.68 16.82
CA GLN A 414 20.14 -0.76 17.64
C GLN A 414 19.88 0.58 16.92
N VAL A 415 20.92 1.17 16.35
CA VAL A 415 20.84 2.43 15.59
C VAL A 415 19.99 2.27 14.33
N LEU A 416 20.20 1.19 13.57
CA LEU A 416 19.42 0.88 12.36
C LEU A 416 17.93 0.69 12.67
N ASN A 417 17.62 -0.08 13.70
CA ASN A 417 16.24 -0.32 14.14
C ASN A 417 15.58 0.99 14.59
N ALA A 418 16.29 1.84 15.33
CA ALA A 418 15.79 3.17 15.69
C ALA A 418 15.45 3.97 14.43
N VAL A 419 16.39 4.08 13.49
CA VAL A 419 16.17 4.87 12.28
C VAL A 419 14.98 4.35 11.46
N ASN A 420 14.83 3.03 11.31
CA ASN A 420 13.70 2.43 10.62
C ASN A 420 12.36 2.73 11.32
N ILE A 421 12.26 2.43 12.62
CA ILE A 421 11.03 2.63 13.41
C ILE A 421 10.62 4.11 13.40
N TYR A 422 11.56 5.00 13.68
CA TYR A 422 11.25 6.43 13.79
C TYR A 422 11.00 7.09 12.43
N SER A 423 11.52 6.55 11.33
CA SER A 423 11.14 7.00 9.98
C SER A 423 9.68 6.69 9.69
N GLN A 424 9.21 5.48 10.05
CA GLN A 424 7.80 5.11 9.95
C GLN A 424 6.92 5.96 10.89
N MET A 425 7.36 6.22 12.12
CA MET A 425 6.63 7.14 13.02
C MET A 425 6.52 8.55 12.46
N ALA A 426 7.54 9.06 11.76
CA ALA A 426 7.46 10.35 11.08
C ALA A 426 6.39 10.33 9.97
N ASP A 427 6.31 9.28 9.17
CA ASP A 427 5.25 9.11 8.17
C ASP A 427 3.85 9.08 8.78
N ILE A 428 3.70 8.39 9.92
CA ILE A 428 2.46 8.40 10.69
C ILE A 428 2.09 9.83 11.08
N PHE A 429 3.01 10.60 11.67
CA PHE A 429 2.72 11.98 12.09
C PHE A 429 2.42 12.91 10.91
N LEU A 430 3.09 12.75 9.76
CA LEU A 430 2.76 13.49 8.53
C LEU A 430 1.33 13.18 8.06
N ASN A 431 0.90 11.92 8.14
CA ASN A 431 -0.47 11.53 7.82
C ASN A 431 -1.48 12.14 8.80
N PHE A 432 -1.17 12.24 10.09
CA PHE A 432 -2.00 12.98 11.04
C PHE A 432 -2.11 14.46 10.66
N GLN A 433 -0.99 15.11 10.35
CA GLN A 433 -0.93 16.54 9.98
C GLN A 433 -1.74 16.83 8.72
N ALA A 434 -1.56 16.03 7.66
CA ALA A 434 -2.33 16.17 6.42
C ALA A 434 -3.85 16.05 6.63
N ASN A 435 -4.26 15.34 7.69
CA ASN A 435 -5.66 15.08 8.01
C ASN A 435 -6.18 15.89 9.20
N ASN A 436 -5.52 16.99 9.59
CA ASN A 436 -5.92 17.82 10.73
C ASN A 436 -6.15 16.98 12.02
N GLY A 437 -5.34 15.94 12.20
CA GLY A 437 -5.36 15.05 13.35
C GLY A 437 -4.25 15.40 14.34
N PHE A 438 -4.51 15.13 15.61
CA PHE A 438 -3.54 15.26 16.69
C PHE A 438 -3.57 14.01 17.57
N PHE A 439 -2.38 13.54 17.94
CA PHE A 439 -2.18 12.36 18.81
C PHE A 439 -1.38 12.80 20.05
N PRO A 440 -2.04 13.28 21.12
CA PRO A 440 -1.40 13.79 22.33
C PRO A 440 -0.70 12.73 23.17
N ASP A 441 -1.14 11.47 23.15
CA ASP A 441 -0.52 10.38 23.92
C ASP A 441 0.45 9.53 23.06
N ALA A 442 1.18 10.16 22.15
CA ALA A 442 2.11 9.48 21.23
C ALA A 442 3.42 9.05 21.91
N LYS A 443 3.33 8.18 22.91
CA LYS A 443 4.46 7.56 23.63
C LYS A 443 4.87 6.22 23.00
N PRO A 444 6.13 5.77 23.18
CA PRO A 444 6.62 4.54 22.52
C PRO A 444 5.80 3.28 22.87
N THR A 445 5.18 3.21 24.04
CA THR A 445 4.34 2.06 24.45
C THR A 445 2.99 1.97 23.73
N ASN A 446 2.59 3.02 23.01
CA ASN A 446 1.35 3.04 22.21
C ASN A 446 1.59 2.69 20.73
N PHE A 447 2.86 2.52 20.34
CA PHE A 447 3.26 2.03 19.02
C PHE A 447 3.75 0.59 19.13
N LEU A 448 3.19 -0.30 18.33
CA LEU A 448 3.57 -1.70 18.22
C LEU A 448 4.46 -1.94 17.01
N VAL A 449 5.32 -2.96 17.11
CA VAL A 449 6.20 -3.40 16.04
C VAL A 449 5.82 -4.83 15.65
N THR A 450 5.46 -5.02 14.38
CA THR A 450 5.11 -6.34 13.85
C THR A 450 6.35 -7.22 13.67
N GLU A 451 6.18 -8.49 13.28
CA GLU A 451 7.30 -9.35 12.93
C GLU A 451 8.08 -8.87 11.69
N PHE A 452 7.46 -8.04 10.85
CA PHE A 452 8.03 -7.44 9.64
C PHE A 452 8.57 -6.02 9.86
N ASP A 453 8.80 -5.61 11.10
CA ASP A 453 9.29 -4.27 11.46
C ASP A 453 8.35 -3.12 11.05
N GLN A 454 7.06 -3.39 10.83
CA GLN A 454 6.06 -2.36 10.60
C GLN A 454 5.61 -1.75 11.92
N VAL A 455 5.54 -0.41 11.97
CA VAL A 455 5.06 0.35 13.13
C VAL A 455 3.57 0.61 13.01
N LEU A 456 2.81 0.20 14.04
CA LEU A 456 1.36 0.34 14.09
C LEU A 456 0.92 1.01 15.41
N ILE A 457 -0.16 1.80 15.38
CA ILE A 457 -0.77 2.40 16.56
C ILE A 457 -1.80 1.43 17.14
N ALA A 458 -1.66 1.11 18.42
CA ALA A 458 -2.58 0.22 19.13
C ALA A 458 -3.57 0.95 20.06
N ASP A 459 -3.28 2.19 20.43
CA ASP A 459 -4.16 3.00 21.28
C ASP A 459 -4.64 4.25 20.52
N THR A 460 -5.93 4.28 20.20
CA THR A 460 -6.55 5.30 19.34
C THR A 460 -7.44 6.28 20.10
N LYS A 461 -7.58 6.10 21.42
CA LYS A 461 -8.59 6.80 22.22
C LYS A 461 -8.34 8.29 22.34
N SER A 462 -7.06 8.67 22.36
CA SER A 462 -6.65 10.04 22.57
C SER A 462 -6.62 10.86 21.27
N PHE A 463 -7.06 10.32 20.13
CA PHE A 463 -7.02 11.07 18.87
C PHE A 463 -7.95 12.28 18.89
N LEU A 464 -7.42 13.44 18.52
CA LEU A 464 -8.13 14.73 18.52
C LEU A 464 -8.07 15.41 17.15
N ASN A 465 -8.98 16.34 16.92
CA ASN A 465 -8.90 17.22 15.75
C ASN A 465 -8.04 18.44 16.08
N SER A 466 -7.19 18.85 15.15
CA SER A 466 -6.55 20.16 15.13
C SER A 466 -7.33 21.09 14.19
N GLU A 467 -7.30 22.40 14.44
CA GLU A 467 -7.85 23.41 13.55
C GLU A 467 -6.70 24.08 12.79
N ASN A 468 -6.52 23.76 11.51
CA ASN A 468 -5.40 24.23 10.68
C ASN A 468 -4.03 23.95 11.32
N GLY A 469 -3.86 22.74 11.88
CA GLY A 469 -2.63 22.33 12.57
C GLY A 469 -2.45 22.89 13.98
N LEU A 470 -3.37 23.73 14.49
CA LEU A 470 -3.34 24.26 15.85
C LEU A 470 -4.28 23.51 16.78
N VAL A 471 -3.86 23.38 18.03
CA VAL A 471 -4.58 22.71 19.11
C VAL A 471 -5.10 23.76 20.08
N ASN A 472 -6.40 23.69 20.40
CA ASN A 472 -7.03 24.56 21.40
C ASN A 472 -7.27 23.78 22.71
N PRO A 473 -6.36 23.92 23.70
CA PRO A 473 -6.46 23.17 24.96
C PRO A 473 -7.75 23.47 25.72
N ARG A 474 -8.22 24.72 25.76
CA ARG A 474 -9.50 25.07 26.41
C ARG A 474 -10.71 24.43 25.74
N LYS A 475 -10.70 24.32 24.41
CA LYS A 475 -11.76 23.65 23.65
C LYS A 475 -11.76 22.16 23.99
N ILE A 476 -10.60 21.51 23.97
CA ILE A 476 -10.45 20.09 24.26
C ILE A 476 -10.78 19.77 25.72
N GLN A 477 -10.37 20.61 26.67
CA GLN A 477 -10.70 20.48 28.09
C GLN A 477 -12.20 20.65 28.35
N LYS A 478 -12.86 21.66 27.75
CA LYS A 478 -14.33 21.86 27.87
C LYS A 478 -15.12 20.68 27.33
N GLU A 479 -14.58 20.06 26.28
CA GLU A 479 -15.17 18.90 25.66
C GLU A 479 -14.80 17.58 26.40
N GLY A 480 -13.86 17.62 27.37
CA GLY A 480 -13.51 16.49 28.24
C GLY A 480 -12.56 15.46 27.62
N PHE A 481 -11.68 15.89 26.69
CA PHE A 481 -11.02 14.99 25.73
C PHE A 481 -9.48 14.95 25.78
N LEU A 482 -8.80 15.62 26.71
CA LEU A 482 -7.33 15.65 26.71
C LEU A 482 -6.75 14.47 27.52
N GLN A 483 -6.56 13.33 26.87
CA GLN A 483 -5.80 12.20 27.42
C GLN A 483 -4.35 12.25 26.95
N TYR A 484 -3.42 12.23 27.89
CA TYR A 484 -1.97 12.22 27.67
C TYR A 484 -1.27 11.54 28.84
N SER A 485 -0.02 11.19 28.65
CA SER A 485 0.82 10.63 29.70
C SER A 485 1.63 11.72 30.39
N SER A 486 1.64 11.71 31.72
CA SER A 486 2.53 12.55 32.52
C SER A 486 3.99 12.33 32.09
N GLY A 487 4.77 13.42 31.96
CA GLY A 487 6.14 13.41 31.45
C GLY A 487 6.29 13.35 29.92
N PHE A 488 5.21 13.10 29.17
CA PHE A 488 5.20 13.16 27.71
C PHE A 488 4.41 14.39 27.23
N ARG A 489 4.91 15.58 27.57
CA ARG A 489 4.40 16.87 27.11
C ARG A 489 5.55 17.84 26.87
N SER A 490 5.42 18.70 25.88
CA SER A 490 6.38 19.77 25.66
C SER A 490 6.02 21.05 26.43
N PRO A 491 6.97 22.00 26.59
CA PRO A 491 6.70 23.27 27.28
C PRO A 491 5.54 24.06 26.67
N GLN A 492 5.33 23.98 25.35
CA GLN A 492 4.21 24.66 24.69
C GLN A 492 2.86 24.05 25.09
N PHE A 493 2.81 22.74 25.32
CA PHE A 493 1.60 22.03 25.71
C PHE A 493 1.26 22.39 27.14
N GLU A 494 2.23 22.31 28.06
CA GLU A 494 2.03 22.68 29.46
C GLU A 494 1.62 24.15 29.60
N HIS A 495 2.24 25.04 28.83
CA HIS A 495 1.86 26.43 28.76
C HIS A 495 0.42 26.59 28.26
N GLY A 496 0.07 25.96 27.12
CA GLY A 496 -1.29 25.99 26.57
C GLY A 496 -2.34 25.41 27.51
N ASP A 497 -2.03 24.34 28.24
CA ASP A 497 -2.93 23.70 29.22
C ASP A 497 -3.23 24.66 30.39
N GLN A 498 -2.24 25.45 30.82
CA GLN A 498 -2.35 26.43 31.91
C GLN A 498 -2.99 27.76 31.46
N THR A 499 -2.58 28.31 30.33
CA THR A 499 -3.00 29.64 29.85
C THR A 499 -4.19 29.58 28.92
N GLY A 500 -4.42 28.45 28.26
CA GLY A 500 -5.42 28.26 27.21
C GLY A 500 -5.03 28.79 25.83
N GLU A 501 -3.76 29.14 25.64
CA GLU A 501 -3.24 29.55 24.34
C GLU A 501 -3.17 28.39 23.34
N LEU A 502 -3.29 28.72 22.05
CA LEU A 502 -3.19 27.76 20.96
C LEU A 502 -1.73 27.32 20.79
N PHE A 503 -1.51 26.05 20.47
CA PHE A 503 -0.17 25.53 20.17
C PHE A 503 -0.16 24.62 18.94
N SER A 504 1.01 24.37 18.37
CA SER A 504 1.16 23.56 17.15
C SER A 504 1.13 22.05 17.45
N ALA A 505 0.24 21.32 16.77
CA ALA A 505 0.16 19.86 16.84
C ALA A 505 1.46 19.19 16.34
N GLU A 506 1.98 19.66 15.20
CA GLU A 506 3.21 19.14 14.57
C GLU A 506 4.42 19.30 15.50
N LYS A 507 4.56 20.48 16.12
CA LYS A 507 5.67 20.73 17.05
C LYS A 507 5.54 19.87 18.30
N GLU A 508 4.33 19.56 18.73
CA GLU A 508 4.11 18.65 19.85
C GLU A 508 4.52 17.22 19.47
N HIS A 509 4.05 16.72 18.32
CA HIS A 509 4.47 15.42 17.80
C HIS A 509 5.99 15.29 17.67
N SER A 510 6.66 16.36 17.23
CA SER A 510 8.12 16.40 17.11
C SER A 510 8.78 16.19 18.49
N TYR A 511 8.26 16.86 19.52
CA TYR A 511 8.77 16.71 20.89
C TYR A 511 8.55 15.30 21.46
N LEU A 512 7.34 14.76 21.29
CA LEU A 512 7.00 13.39 21.73
C LEU A 512 7.87 12.35 21.02
N MET A 513 8.10 12.52 19.71
CA MET A 513 8.98 11.68 18.92
C MET A 513 10.43 11.74 19.43
N GLY A 514 10.93 12.92 19.80
CA GLY A 514 12.27 13.09 20.37
C GLY A 514 12.45 12.38 21.71
N LEU A 515 11.49 12.54 22.64
CA LEU A 515 11.50 11.82 23.92
C LEU A 515 11.39 10.30 23.73
N SER A 516 10.52 9.87 22.82
CA SER A 516 10.37 8.47 22.45
C SER A 516 11.69 7.89 21.93
N LEU A 517 12.33 8.56 20.97
CA LEU A 517 13.60 8.13 20.38
C LEU A 517 14.72 8.05 21.41
N TYR A 518 14.78 8.99 22.35
CA TYR A 518 15.70 8.92 23.49
C TYR A 518 15.44 7.67 24.32
N CYS A 519 14.21 7.47 24.81
CA CYS A 519 13.87 6.31 25.63
C CYS A 519 14.17 4.97 24.93
N TYR A 520 13.91 4.90 23.62
CA TYR A 520 14.22 3.72 22.81
C TYR A 520 15.73 3.43 22.76
N ILE A 521 16.54 4.44 22.42
CA ILE A 521 17.98 4.23 22.17
C ILE A 521 18.78 4.07 23.46
N THR A 522 18.29 4.60 24.59
CA THR A 522 18.92 4.43 25.91
C THR A 522 18.35 3.26 26.69
N GLY A 523 17.20 2.71 26.27
CA GLY A 523 16.44 1.72 27.02
C GLY A 523 15.83 2.26 28.32
N THR A 524 15.58 3.58 28.41
CA THR A 524 15.00 4.22 29.58
C THR A 524 13.49 4.00 29.65
N ASP A 525 12.99 3.56 30.82
CA ASP A 525 11.56 3.36 31.03
C ASP A 525 10.79 4.71 31.01
N ILE A 526 9.58 4.73 30.44
CA ILE A 526 8.76 5.95 30.38
C ILE A 526 8.43 6.52 31.76
N ASN A 527 8.44 5.72 32.82
CA ASN A 527 8.15 6.17 34.19
C ASN A 527 9.32 6.96 34.81
N GLU A 528 10.51 6.91 34.21
CA GLU A 528 11.68 7.69 34.65
C GLU A 528 11.71 9.10 34.03
N VAL A 529 10.90 9.35 32.98
CA VAL A 529 10.79 10.67 32.37
C VAL A 529 10.18 11.65 33.38
N PRO A 530 10.83 12.79 33.68
CA PRO A 530 10.29 13.77 34.62
C PRO A 530 8.90 14.24 34.21
N VAL A 531 8.05 14.53 35.19
CA VAL A 531 6.63 14.90 34.91
C VAL A 531 6.52 16.24 34.20
N GLU A 532 7.41 17.18 34.53
CA GLU A 532 7.38 18.57 34.07
C GLU A 532 8.42 18.80 32.97
N ALA A 533 8.01 19.45 31.87
CA ALA A 533 8.86 19.60 30.68
C ALA A 533 10.14 20.43 30.92
N LYS A 534 10.12 21.29 31.94
CA LYS A 534 11.28 22.10 32.36
C LYS A 534 12.47 21.26 32.84
N ASP A 535 12.21 20.05 33.33
CA ASP A 535 13.21 19.15 33.91
C ASP A 535 13.75 18.14 32.86
N HIS A 536 13.14 18.09 31.67
CA HIS A 536 13.57 17.21 30.58
C HIS A 536 15.02 17.45 30.08
N PRO A 537 15.52 18.69 29.97
CA PRO A 537 16.91 18.91 29.55
C PRO A 537 17.95 18.26 30.47
N ASP A 538 17.68 18.19 31.78
CA ASP A 538 18.55 17.55 32.76
C ASP A 538 18.42 16.01 32.71
N PHE A 539 17.26 15.50 32.31
CA PHE A 539 17.01 14.07 32.11
C PHE A 539 17.64 13.51 30.82
N LEU A 540 17.65 14.30 29.75
CA LEU A 540 18.21 13.92 28.44
C LEU A 540 19.75 13.91 28.49
N ASN A 541 20.31 12.82 29.02
CA ASN A 541 21.75 12.61 29.15
C ASN A 541 22.34 11.96 27.90
N PHE A 542 23.21 12.69 27.22
CA PHE A 542 23.86 12.25 25.97
C PHE A 542 25.31 11.79 26.16
N ASP A 543 25.73 11.48 27.38
CA ASP A 543 27.09 11.00 27.67
C ASP A 543 27.24 9.49 27.42
N GLY A 544 26.13 8.74 27.28
CA GLY A 544 26.15 7.31 27.04
C GLY A 544 26.87 6.89 25.76
N ASP A 545 27.47 5.70 25.77
CA ASP A 545 28.27 5.13 24.68
C ASP A 545 27.58 5.16 23.31
N VAL A 546 26.25 4.95 23.30
CA VAL A 546 25.45 4.92 22.07
C VAL A 546 25.51 6.23 21.27
N PHE A 547 25.73 7.37 21.96
CA PHE A 547 25.84 8.68 21.34
C PHE A 547 27.26 9.02 20.88
N GLN A 548 28.28 8.24 21.27
CA GLN A 548 29.68 8.57 20.98
C GLN A 548 30.08 8.24 19.53
N SER A 549 29.41 7.29 18.89
CA SER A 549 29.66 6.96 17.48
C SER A 549 29.24 8.11 16.55
N PRO A 550 29.78 8.23 15.31
CA PRO A 550 29.35 9.27 14.36
C PRO A 550 27.84 9.26 14.11
N LYS A 551 27.22 8.08 14.00
CA LYS A 551 25.76 7.93 13.86
C LYS A 551 25.04 8.31 15.15
N GLY A 552 25.58 7.91 16.29
CA GLY A 552 25.11 8.30 17.62
C GLY A 552 25.08 9.81 17.83
N GLN A 553 26.10 10.54 17.36
CA GLN A 553 26.15 12.00 17.42
C GLN A 553 25.07 12.66 16.55
N LYS A 554 24.75 12.06 15.39
CA LYS A 554 23.63 12.53 14.57
C LYS A 554 22.28 12.26 15.23
N ILE A 555 22.10 11.10 15.85
CA ILE A 555 20.89 10.80 16.64
C ILE A 555 20.77 11.76 17.82
N LYS A 556 21.87 12.05 18.52
CA LYS A 556 21.92 13.08 19.56
C LYS A 556 21.44 14.44 19.03
N ALA A 557 21.99 14.90 17.91
CA ALA A 557 21.59 16.16 17.28
C ALA A 557 20.10 16.17 16.88
N LEU A 558 19.60 15.05 16.37
CA LEU A 558 18.19 14.87 16.02
C LEU A 558 17.29 14.95 17.26
N ILE A 559 17.60 14.21 18.33
CA ILE A 559 16.85 14.25 19.59
C ILE A 559 16.84 15.68 20.12
N GLN A 560 18.00 16.35 20.19
CA GLN A 560 18.11 17.73 20.66
C GLN A 560 17.27 18.71 19.81
N GLY A 561 17.24 18.53 18.49
CA GLY A 561 16.43 19.34 17.58
C GLY A 561 14.93 19.08 17.73
N LEU A 562 14.53 17.83 17.96
CA LEU A 562 13.14 17.41 18.21
C LEU A 562 12.64 17.85 19.58
N THR A 563 13.49 17.86 20.61
CA THR A 563 13.12 18.21 21.98
C THR A 563 13.48 19.64 22.36
N HIS A 564 13.71 20.52 21.38
CA HIS A 564 14.05 21.92 21.65
C HIS A 564 12.92 22.61 22.45
N HIS A 565 13.30 23.38 23.48
CA HIS A 565 12.36 24.02 24.40
C HIS A 565 11.46 25.03 23.67
N ASP A 566 12.06 25.88 22.83
CA ASP A 566 11.33 26.78 21.93
C ASP A 566 10.78 26.01 20.72
N ALA A 567 9.46 26.07 20.52
CA ALA A 567 8.74 25.36 19.46
C ALA A 567 9.07 25.89 18.06
N ASP A 568 9.43 27.17 17.92
CA ASP A 568 9.78 27.76 16.62
C ASP A 568 11.16 27.29 16.13
N GLN A 569 12.06 26.98 17.06
CA GLN A 569 13.39 26.43 16.80
C GLN A 569 13.41 24.90 16.73
N ARG A 570 12.32 24.24 17.16
CA ARG A 570 12.18 22.79 17.13
C ARG A 570 12.08 22.30 15.69
N LEU A 571 12.75 21.19 15.37
CA LEU A 571 12.58 20.54 14.07
C LEU A 571 11.10 20.17 13.86
N ASN A 572 10.62 20.33 12.63
CA ASN A 572 9.33 19.74 12.25
C ASN A 572 9.51 18.26 11.86
N ILE A 573 8.39 17.56 11.69
CA ILE A 573 8.40 16.12 11.39
C ILE A 573 9.07 15.81 10.05
N GLN A 574 8.87 16.65 9.02
CA GLN A 574 9.53 16.45 7.73
C GLN A 574 11.05 16.55 7.84
N GLN A 575 11.56 17.57 8.53
CA GLN A 575 12.99 17.74 8.80
C GLN A 575 13.56 16.59 9.63
N ALA A 576 12.77 16.05 10.57
CA ALA A 576 13.15 14.87 11.34
C ALA A 576 13.27 13.63 10.45
N LYS A 577 12.32 13.43 9.52
CA LYS A 577 12.38 12.36 8.51
C LYS A 577 13.62 12.50 7.62
N ASP A 578 13.89 13.70 7.12
CA ASP A 578 15.06 13.97 6.29
C ASP A 578 16.37 13.70 7.06
N ALA A 579 16.43 14.07 8.35
CA ALA A 579 17.57 13.80 9.22
C ALA A 579 17.75 12.30 9.50
N LEU A 580 16.66 11.55 9.74
CA LEU A 580 16.69 10.09 9.89
C LEU A 580 17.21 9.42 8.63
N HIS A 581 16.71 9.83 7.46
CA HIS A 581 17.19 9.36 6.16
C HIS A 581 18.71 9.61 6.00
N ALA A 582 19.19 10.80 6.36
CA ALA A 582 20.61 11.13 6.32
C ALA A 582 21.46 10.31 7.31
N ILE A 583 20.88 9.79 8.40
CA ILE A 583 21.56 8.88 9.33
C ILE A 583 21.66 7.47 8.70
N THR A 584 20.63 7.02 7.99
CA THR A 584 20.63 5.74 7.25
C THR A 584 21.69 5.72 6.15
N HIS A 585 21.89 6.85 5.47
CA HIS A 585 22.82 6.97 4.33
C HIS A 585 24.28 7.18 4.77
N ASP A 586 24.53 7.52 6.04
CA ASP A 586 25.88 7.54 6.63
C ASP A 586 26.33 6.15 7.14
N ILE A 587 25.52 5.11 6.93
CA ILE A 587 25.84 3.70 7.17
C ILE A 587 26.53 3.17 5.90
N LYS A 588 27.87 3.28 5.93
CA LYS A 588 28.79 3.29 4.80
C LYS A 588 28.67 4.56 3.98
N VAL A 589 29.70 5.41 4.09
CA VAL A 589 30.16 6.14 2.91
C VAL A 589 30.54 5.07 1.89
N GLU A 590 29.60 4.69 1.03
CA GLU A 590 30.00 4.52 -0.33
C GLU A 590 30.26 5.93 -0.86
N LYS A 591 31.53 6.25 -1.13
CA LYS A 591 31.86 7.30 -2.13
C LYS A 591 31.37 6.90 -3.53
N SER A 592 30.69 5.76 -3.61
CA SER A 592 30.29 5.02 -4.77
C SER A 592 28.79 5.25 -4.97
N PRO A 593 28.38 5.78 -6.13
CA PRO A 593 26.96 6.01 -6.42
C PRO A 593 26.10 4.73 -6.40
N PHE A 594 26.71 3.55 -6.63
CA PHE A 594 25.99 2.28 -6.78
C PHE A 594 26.63 1.16 -5.94
N LYS A 595 25.80 0.40 -5.21
CA LYS A 595 26.22 -0.80 -4.47
C LYS A 595 26.31 -2.02 -5.37
N SER A 596 25.59 -2.04 -6.49
CA SER A 596 25.62 -3.15 -7.46
C SER A 596 25.75 -2.68 -8.91
N LYS A 597 26.21 -3.59 -9.78
CA LYS A 597 26.28 -3.35 -11.23
C LYS A 597 24.87 -3.23 -11.81
N THR A 598 23.94 -4.02 -11.31
CA THR A 598 22.51 -3.97 -11.67
C THR A 598 21.94 -2.57 -11.45
N GLU A 599 22.12 -1.98 -10.26
CA GLU A 599 21.69 -0.60 -9.98
C GLU A 599 22.29 0.39 -10.98
N ALA A 600 23.60 0.29 -11.20
CA ALA A 600 24.34 1.18 -12.08
C ALA A 600 23.87 1.10 -13.55
N TYR A 601 23.59 -0.10 -14.05
CA TYR A 601 23.13 -0.31 -15.42
C TYR A 601 21.67 0.12 -15.61
N PHE A 602 20.79 -0.14 -14.63
CA PHE A 602 19.41 0.37 -14.67
C PHE A 602 19.39 1.90 -14.61
N TYR A 603 20.27 2.50 -13.81
CA TYR A 603 20.42 3.95 -13.74
C TYR A 603 20.83 4.54 -15.09
N ALA A 604 21.84 3.96 -15.73
CA ALA A 604 22.27 4.37 -17.07
C ALA A 604 21.17 4.16 -18.12
N LEU A 605 20.49 3.01 -18.10
CA LEU A 605 19.40 2.70 -19.03
C LEU A 605 18.24 3.70 -18.89
N HIS A 606 17.83 4.01 -17.66
CA HIS A 606 16.79 5.01 -17.40
C HIS A 606 17.13 6.36 -18.01
N ASN A 607 18.34 6.86 -17.76
CA ASN A 607 18.79 8.14 -18.32
C ASN A 607 18.87 8.12 -19.85
N LEU A 608 19.35 7.04 -20.46
CA LEU A 608 19.34 6.90 -21.92
C LEU A 608 17.92 6.92 -22.50
N MET A 609 16.97 6.26 -21.83
CA MET A 609 15.56 6.26 -22.23
C MET A 609 14.91 7.63 -22.07
N GLU A 610 15.22 8.40 -21.03
CA GLU A 610 14.74 9.78 -20.87
C GLU A 610 15.29 10.69 -21.99
N LEU A 611 16.58 10.56 -22.33
CA LEU A 611 17.16 11.28 -23.47
C LEU A 611 16.42 10.94 -24.78
N ALA A 612 16.06 9.67 -24.96
CA ALA A 612 15.38 9.19 -26.17
C ALA A 612 13.94 9.71 -26.32
N LYS A 613 13.30 10.18 -25.25
CA LYS A 613 12.00 10.87 -25.35
C LYS A 613 12.10 12.22 -26.06
N THR A 614 13.27 12.85 -26.01
CA THR A 614 13.50 14.19 -26.56
C THR A 614 14.29 14.19 -27.88
N SER A 615 14.80 13.02 -28.28
CA SER A 615 15.62 12.85 -29.49
C SER A 615 15.35 11.51 -30.16
N ASN A 616 15.17 11.51 -31.48
CA ASN A 616 14.97 10.29 -32.28
C ASN A 616 16.29 9.78 -32.89
N ASP A 617 17.40 9.90 -32.15
CA ASP A 617 18.75 9.51 -32.61
C ASP A 617 18.92 7.97 -32.60
N GLU A 618 19.21 7.38 -33.76
CA GLU A 618 19.45 5.94 -33.92
C GLU A 618 20.59 5.42 -33.04
N LYS A 619 21.63 6.23 -32.79
CA LYS A 619 22.77 5.85 -31.92
C LYS A 619 22.32 5.67 -30.47
N LEU A 620 21.38 6.50 -30.03
CA LEU A 620 20.82 6.44 -28.69
C LEU A 620 19.96 5.18 -28.51
N GLN A 621 19.14 4.85 -29.52
CA GLN A 621 18.37 3.59 -29.54
C GLN A 621 19.30 2.36 -29.53
N GLN A 622 20.41 2.43 -30.27
CA GLN A 622 21.42 1.37 -30.25
C GLN A 622 22.08 1.23 -28.87
N ALA A 623 22.42 2.33 -28.19
CA ALA A 623 22.97 2.29 -26.83
C ALA A 623 21.96 1.74 -25.80
N ILE A 624 20.68 2.10 -25.91
CA ILE A 624 19.60 1.52 -25.08
C ILE A 624 19.55 0.01 -25.26
N LYS A 625 19.58 -0.46 -26.52
CA LYS A 625 19.58 -1.89 -26.85
C LYS A 625 20.81 -2.58 -26.25
N GLU A 626 22.00 -2.03 -26.41
CA GLU A 626 23.24 -2.60 -25.85
C GLU A 626 23.21 -2.63 -24.32
N MET A 627 22.68 -1.61 -23.65
CA MET A 627 22.52 -1.59 -22.19
C MET A 627 21.51 -2.63 -21.69
N LYS A 628 20.37 -2.83 -22.39
CA LYS A 628 19.43 -3.93 -22.08
C LYS A 628 20.13 -5.29 -22.16
N ILE A 629 20.97 -5.51 -23.18
CA ILE A 629 21.77 -6.73 -23.33
C ILE A 629 22.73 -6.94 -22.16
N LEU A 630 23.37 -5.88 -21.65
CA LEU A 630 24.26 -6.00 -20.48
C LEU A 630 23.51 -6.42 -19.23
N ILE A 631 22.30 -5.89 -19.00
CA ILE A 631 21.45 -6.26 -17.87
C ILE A 631 20.97 -7.71 -18.01
N GLU A 632 20.47 -8.08 -19.18
CA GLU A 632 20.00 -9.45 -19.48
C GLU A 632 21.10 -10.51 -19.35
N ASN A 633 22.35 -10.12 -19.58
CA ASN A 633 23.50 -11.02 -19.48
C ASN A 633 24.25 -10.91 -18.15
N HIS A 634 23.68 -10.20 -17.17
CA HIS A 634 24.28 -9.99 -15.87
C HIS A 634 25.76 -9.59 -15.97
N GLU A 635 26.05 -8.62 -16.84
CA GLU A 635 27.43 -8.29 -17.22
C GLU A 635 28.28 -7.88 -16.02
N GLN A 636 29.35 -8.65 -15.77
CA GLN A 636 30.22 -8.44 -14.62
C GLN A 636 31.28 -7.35 -14.86
N ASN A 637 31.56 -6.97 -16.11
CA ASN A 637 32.54 -5.92 -16.42
C ASN A 637 31.87 -4.55 -16.66
N PRO A 638 31.91 -3.61 -15.68
CA PRO A 638 31.32 -2.28 -15.83
C PRO A 638 31.96 -1.46 -16.95
N GLY A 639 33.19 -1.78 -17.35
CA GLY A 639 33.89 -1.12 -18.45
C GLY A 639 33.16 -1.22 -19.80
N LYS A 640 32.30 -2.24 -19.99
CA LYS A 640 31.46 -2.34 -21.19
C LYS A 640 30.40 -1.23 -21.21
N ALA A 641 29.69 -1.03 -20.10
CA ALA A 641 28.72 0.06 -19.96
C ALA A 641 29.41 1.44 -20.12
N VAL A 642 30.57 1.62 -19.49
CA VAL A 642 31.39 2.83 -19.63
C VAL A 642 31.75 3.09 -21.10
N THR A 643 32.13 2.06 -21.84
CA THR A 643 32.48 2.18 -23.27
C THR A 643 31.27 2.59 -24.11
N ILE A 644 30.10 1.99 -23.87
CA ILE A 644 28.85 2.35 -24.56
C ILE A 644 28.52 3.83 -24.32
N LEU A 645 28.52 4.25 -23.06
CA LEU A 645 28.15 5.61 -22.66
C LEU A 645 29.15 6.66 -23.17
N THR A 646 30.46 6.40 -23.05
CA THR A 646 31.50 7.33 -23.51
C THR A 646 31.60 7.42 -25.03
N SER A 647 31.40 6.30 -25.73
CA SER A 647 31.31 6.27 -27.20
C SER A 647 30.10 7.09 -27.67
N LEU A 648 28.92 6.88 -27.09
CA LEU A 648 27.73 7.67 -27.42
C LEU A 648 27.95 9.16 -27.09
N ALA A 649 28.50 9.49 -25.92
CA ALA A 649 28.79 10.87 -25.53
C ALA A 649 29.71 11.59 -26.52
N SER A 650 30.63 10.89 -27.19
CA SER A 650 31.50 11.50 -28.21
C SER A 650 30.79 11.78 -29.54
N GLN A 651 29.61 11.19 -29.75
CA GLN A 651 28.85 11.24 -31.00
C GLN A 651 27.59 12.11 -30.93
N LEU A 652 27.19 12.55 -29.74
CA LEU A 652 26.07 13.46 -29.52
C LEU A 652 26.49 14.92 -29.72
N GLU A 653 25.59 15.76 -30.23
CA GLU A 653 25.88 17.18 -30.47
C GLU A 653 25.70 18.06 -29.22
N ASP A 654 24.80 17.68 -28.30
CA ASP A 654 24.49 18.49 -27.11
C ASP A 654 25.49 18.27 -25.97
N GLU A 655 26.23 19.32 -25.61
CA GLU A 655 27.26 19.29 -24.56
C GLU A 655 26.72 18.87 -23.18
N GLY A 656 25.46 19.18 -22.87
CA GLY A 656 24.80 18.75 -21.64
C GLY A 656 24.60 17.23 -21.59
N GLN A 657 24.11 16.65 -22.68
CA GLN A 657 23.97 15.20 -22.84
C GLN A 657 25.34 14.50 -22.81
N GLN A 658 26.36 15.06 -23.48
CA GLN A 658 27.70 14.50 -23.42
C GLN A 658 28.25 14.47 -21.98
N THR A 659 28.04 15.54 -21.24
CA THR A 659 28.50 15.67 -19.84
C THR A 659 27.80 14.66 -18.96
N LEU A 660 26.46 14.58 -19.03
CA LEU A 660 25.67 13.59 -18.29
C LEU A 660 26.17 12.16 -18.53
N LEU A 661 26.33 11.75 -19.79
CA LEU A 661 26.75 10.39 -20.11
C LEU A 661 28.18 10.10 -19.64
N ARG A 662 29.10 11.07 -19.71
CA ARG A 662 30.45 10.94 -19.17
C ARG A 662 30.46 10.82 -17.66
N ASP A 663 29.57 11.53 -16.98
CA ASP A 663 29.47 11.49 -15.52
C ASP A 663 28.84 10.20 -15.03
N ILE A 664 27.79 9.70 -15.70
CA ILE A 664 27.24 8.36 -15.44
C ILE A 664 28.33 7.31 -15.68
N ALA A 665 29.06 7.40 -16.79
CA ALA A 665 30.17 6.48 -17.07
C ALA A 665 31.26 6.56 -15.99
N SER A 666 31.59 7.76 -15.52
CA SER A 666 32.54 7.98 -14.42
C SER A 666 32.02 7.37 -13.11
N ALA A 667 30.75 7.53 -12.79
CA ALA A 667 30.12 6.94 -11.61
C ALA A 667 30.15 5.41 -11.66
N ILE A 668 29.80 4.81 -12.79
CA ILE A 668 29.93 3.36 -13.03
C ILE A 668 31.38 2.94 -12.82
N GLN A 669 32.32 3.63 -13.47
CA GLN A 669 33.75 3.28 -13.43
C GLN A 669 34.35 3.34 -12.01
N ASN A 670 33.87 4.26 -11.18
CA ASN A 670 34.41 4.56 -9.86
C ASN A 670 33.59 3.98 -8.70
N SER A 671 32.49 3.27 -8.99
CA SER A 671 31.69 2.60 -7.96
C SER A 671 32.43 1.41 -7.37
N ALA A 672 32.24 1.17 -6.08
CA ALA A 672 32.92 0.13 -5.31
C ALA A 672 32.18 -1.22 -5.40
N TYR A 673 30.89 -1.20 -5.75
CA TYR A 673 30.04 -2.37 -5.91
C TYR A 673 30.07 -3.33 -4.69
N GLN A 674 29.95 -2.77 -3.49
CA GLN A 674 30.07 -3.56 -2.25
C GLN A 674 28.69 -3.98 -1.73
N GLN A 675 28.43 -5.28 -1.79
CA GLN A 675 27.25 -5.91 -1.20
C GLN A 675 27.64 -7.09 -0.32
N THR A 676 26.89 -7.29 0.76
CA THR A 676 26.85 -8.55 1.50
C THR A 676 26.21 -9.65 0.65
N LEU A 677 26.46 -10.92 0.99
CA LEU A 677 25.81 -12.05 0.31
C LEU A 677 24.28 -11.97 0.42
N GLN A 678 23.77 -11.52 1.57
CA GLN A 678 22.34 -11.30 1.78
C GLN A 678 21.79 -10.21 0.85
N GLU A 679 22.47 -9.06 0.72
CA GLU A 679 22.05 -7.99 -0.21
C GLU A 679 22.05 -8.46 -1.67
N LYS A 680 23.02 -9.30 -2.08
CA LYS A 680 23.04 -9.91 -3.42
C LYS A 680 21.88 -10.88 -3.61
N TYR A 681 21.62 -11.73 -2.63
CA TYR A 681 20.49 -12.67 -2.64
C TYR A 681 19.15 -11.93 -2.71
N ASP A 682 18.97 -10.86 -1.94
CA ASP A 682 17.72 -10.12 -1.91
C ASP A 682 17.52 -9.23 -3.14
N ASN A 683 18.56 -8.85 -3.88
CA ASN A 683 18.56 -7.89 -5.02
C ASN A 683 17.17 -7.64 -5.67
N PRO A 684 16.44 -6.58 -5.26
CA PRO A 684 15.06 -6.36 -5.69
C PRO A 684 14.94 -5.98 -7.17
N LEU A 685 15.97 -5.36 -7.76
CA LEU A 685 15.96 -4.97 -9.17
C LEU A 685 16.04 -6.19 -10.10
N ALA A 686 16.96 -7.11 -9.82
CA ALA A 686 17.09 -8.34 -10.60
C ALA A 686 15.81 -9.19 -10.51
N ARG A 687 15.24 -9.30 -9.30
CA ARG A 687 13.96 -10.00 -9.05
C ARG A 687 12.80 -9.36 -9.80
N ARG A 688 12.68 -8.03 -9.77
CA ARG A 688 11.61 -7.31 -10.47
C ARG A 688 11.75 -7.45 -11.98
N PHE A 689 12.97 -7.30 -12.49
CA PHE A 689 13.27 -7.49 -13.91
C PHE A 689 12.83 -8.86 -14.42
N GLU A 690 13.31 -9.95 -13.80
CA GLU A 690 12.92 -11.30 -14.22
C GLU A 690 11.40 -11.52 -14.12
N SER A 691 10.75 -10.93 -13.12
CA SER A 691 9.30 -11.01 -12.93
C SER A 691 8.54 -10.36 -14.09
N GLU A 692 8.79 -9.09 -14.39
CA GLU A 692 8.01 -8.33 -15.37
C GLU A 692 8.11 -8.96 -16.78
N MET A 693 9.30 -9.44 -17.14
CA MET A 693 9.52 -10.10 -18.43
C MET A 693 8.65 -11.36 -18.59
N GLN A 694 8.61 -12.21 -17.56
CA GLN A 694 7.90 -13.49 -17.64
C GLN A 694 6.40 -13.34 -17.38
N ILE A 695 5.99 -12.38 -16.55
CA ILE A 695 4.57 -12.05 -16.33
C ILE A 695 3.93 -11.50 -17.62
N ALA A 696 4.64 -10.64 -18.36
CA ALA A 696 4.16 -10.14 -19.64
C ALA A 696 3.88 -11.28 -20.64
N LEU A 697 4.74 -12.30 -20.66
CA LEU A 697 4.57 -13.51 -21.48
C LEU A 697 3.40 -14.38 -20.98
N LEU A 698 3.27 -14.58 -19.67
CA LEU A 698 2.20 -15.43 -19.12
C LEU A 698 0.81 -14.82 -19.33
N LYS A 699 0.68 -13.50 -19.16
CA LYS A 699 -0.60 -12.78 -19.27
C LYS A 699 -1.05 -12.58 -20.71
N SER A 700 -0.12 -12.63 -21.66
CA SER A 700 -0.41 -12.48 -23.08
C SER A 700 0.52 -13.39 -23.88
N PRO A 701 0.35 -14.72 -23.79
CA PRO A 701 1.22 -15.66 -24.47
C PRO A 701 1.03 -15.54 -25.98
N THR A 702 2.06 -15.93 -26.72
CA THR A 702 2.03 -15.89 -28.18
C THR A 702 1.26 -17.08 -28.74
N ASP A 703 0.81 -16.94 -30.00
CA ASP A 703 0.10 -18.02 -30.68
C ASP A 703 0.97 -19.28 -30.80
N LYS A 704 2.28 -19.13 -31.03
CA LYS A 704 3.22 -20.27 -31.15
C LYS A 704 3.47 -20.98 -29.82
N MET A 705 3.51 -20.22 -28.71
CA MET A 705 3.52 -20.82 -27.36
C MET A 705 2.25 -21.64 -27.15
N MET A 706 1.09 -21.05 -27.44
CA MET A 706 -0.20 -21.72 -27.24
C MET A 706 -0.40 -22.92 -28.16
N GLU A 707 0.10 -22.89 -29.40
CA GLU A 707 0.09 -24.05 -30.30
C GLU A 707 0.88 -25.22 -29.70
N SER A 708 2.07 -24.94 -29.18
CA SER A 708 2.94 -25.96 -28.59
C SER A 708 2.34 -26.53 -27.29
N VAL A 709 1.80 -25.65 -26.43
CA VAL A 709 1.08 -26.04 -25.21
C VAL A 709 -0.17 -26.88 -25.56
N GLY A 710 -0.94 -26.45 -26.55
CA GLY A 710 -2.14 -27.14 -27.03
C GLY A 710 -1.84 -28.53 -27.59
N HIS A 711 -0.68 -28.71 -28.23
CA HIS A 711 -0.23 -30.01 -28.71
C HIS A 711 -0.02 -31.01 -27.56
N VAL A 712 0.61 -30.59 -26.47
CA VAL A 712 0.78 -31.41 -25.25
C VAL A 712 -0.57 -31.65 -24.57
N SER A 713 -1.42 -30.62 -24.47
CA SER A 713 -2.79 -30.73 -23.94
C SER A 713 -3.62 -31.79 -24.67
N GLN A 714 -3.54 -31.82 -26.01
CA GLN A 714 -4.25 -32.82 -26.82
C GLN A 714 -3.73 -34.24 -26.60
N ALA A 715 -2.42 -34.39 -26.38
CA ALA A 715 -1.84 -35.67 -26.03
C ALA A 715 -2.35 -36.19 -24.67
N LEU A 716 -2.47 -35.30 -23.67
CA LEU A 716 -3.06 -35.65 -22.37
C LEU A 716 -4.54 -36.04 -22.46
N ILE A 717 -5.34 -35.33 -23.26
CA ILE A 717 -6.75 -35.69 -23.48
C ILE A 717 -6.87 -37.13 -24.03
N ASN A 718 -5.99 -37.52 -24.96
CA ASN A 718 -5.96 -38.89 -25.49
C ASN A 718 -5.58 -39.92 -24.42
N VAL A 719 -4.68 -39.56 -23.49
CA VAL A 719 -4.30 -40.42 -22.37
C VAL A 719 -5.46 -40.58 -21.38
N PHE A 720 -6.17 -39.50 -21.05
CA PHE A 720 -7.37 -39.58 -20.20
C PHE A 720 -8.44 -40.48 -20.83
N LYS A 721 -8.59 -40.43 -22.16
CA LYS A 721 -9.50 -41.32 -22.88
C LYS A 721 -9.08 -42.79 -22.79
N GLN A 722 -7.79 -43.10 -22.90
CA GLN A 722 -7.27 -44.46 -22.70
C GLN A 722 -7.50 -44.93 -21.25
N MET A 723 -7.25 -44.07 -20.27
CA MET A 723 -7.47 -44.35 -18.84
C MET A 723 -8.94 -44.71 -18.57
N GLU A 724 -9.89 -43.96 -19.13
CA GLU A 724 -11.32 -44.29 -19.00
C GLU A 724 -11.70 -45.62 -19.65
N GLN A 725 -11.18 -45.92 -20.85
CA GLN A 725 -11.44 -47.17 -21.55
C GLN A 725 -10.96 -48.40 -20.75
N LEU A 726 -9.97 -48.21 -19.89
CA LEU A 726 -9.39 -49.24 -19.02
C LEU A 726 -9.91 -49.17 -17.58
N ASN A 727 -11.01 -48.44 -17.33
CA ASN A 727 -11.67 -48.28 -16.02
C ASN A 727 -10.83 -47.58 -14.92
N TYR A 728 -9.93 -46.66 -15.28
CA TYR A 728 -9.19 -45.83 -14.32
C TYR A 728 -9.90 -44.49 -14.01
N LYS A 729 -11.23 -44.48 -13.97
CA LYS A 729 -12.01 -43.24 -13.77
C LYS A 729 -11.76 -42.61 -12.40
N ASP A 730 -11.67 -43.41 -11.34
CA ASP A 730 -11.48 -42.90 -9.98
C ASP A 730 -10.15 -42.15 -9.83
N ILE A 731 -9.09 -42.61 -10.50
CA ILE A 731 -7.78 -41.93 -10.53
C ILE A 731 -7.87 -40.58 -11.24
N LEU A 732 -8.67 -40.49 -12.32
CA LEU A 732 -8.87 -39.24 -13.03
C LEU A 732 -9.68 -38.22 -12.23
N GLU A 733 -10.62 -38.67 -11.39
CA GLU A 733 -11.33 -37.76 -10.49
C GLU A 733 -10.42 -37.31 -9.33
N GLU A 734 -9.61 -38.21 -8.76
CA GLU A 734 -8.58 -37.85 -7.77
C GLU A 734 -7.58 -36.83 -8.35
N PHE A 735 -7.20 -36.98 -9.61
CA PHE A 735 -6.40 -35.96 -10.31
C PHE A 735 -7.09 -34.61 -10.31
N ALA A 736 -8.35 -34.59 -10.75
CA ALA A 736 -9.10 -33.36 -10.86
C ALA A 736 -9.24 -32.67 -9.50
N GLU A 737 -9.46 -33.44 -8.43
CA GLU A 737 -9.49 -32.90 -7.06
C GLU A 737 -8.16 -32.25 -6.64
N ASN A 738 -7.01 -32.80 -7.02
CA ASN A 738 -5.69 -32.22 -6.71
C ASN A 738 -5.40 -30.92 -7.48
N LEU A 739 -6.22 -30.57 -8.48
CA LEU A 739 -6.12 -29.29 -9.18
C LEU A 739 -6.82 -28.14 -8.43
N THR A 740 -7.46 -28.41 -7.30
CA THR A 740 -8.11 -27.39 -6.45
C THR A 740 -7.12 -26.71 -5.50
N SER A 741 -7.28 -25.41 -5.31
CA SER A 741 -6.44 -24.56 -4.46
C SER A 741 -6.32 -25.13 -3.05
N GLY A 742 -5.10 -25.13 -2.52
CA GLY A 742 -4.77 -25.66 -1.19
C GLY A 742 -4.56 -27.17 -1.11
N LYS A 743 -4.78 -27.93 -2.20
CA LYS A 743 -4.48 -29.37 -2.25
C LYS A 743 -3.00 -29.68 -2.50
N GLU A 744 -2.34 -28.85 -3.29
CA GLU A 744 -0.93 -29.00 -3.64
C GLU A 744 -0.18 -27.69 -3.31
N GLN A 745 1.00 -27.79 -2.71
CA GLN A 745 1.83 -26.62 -2.37
C GLN A 745 2.23 -25.82 -3.63
N THR A 746 2.55 -26.50 -4.74
CA THR A 746 2.93 -25.89 -6.02
C THR A 746 1.72 -25.51 -6.89
N GLY A 747 0.58 -25.20 -6.28
CA GLY A 747 -0.72 -24.98 -6.93
C GLY A 747 -0.86 -23.73 -7.80
N PHE A 748 0.21 -23.19 -8.40
CA PHE A 748 0.08 -22.01 -9.25
C PHE A 748 -0.74 -22.35 -10.49
N GLY A 749 -1.92 -21.73 -10.67
CA GLY A 749 -2.90 -22.10 -11.70
C GLY A 749 -4.02 -23.03 -11.22
N SER A 750 -4.07 -23.38 -9.92
CA SER A 750 -5.15 -24.18 -9.34
C SER A 750 -6.51 -23.49 -9.39
N GLN A 751 -7.59 -24.29 -9.31
CA GLN A 751 -8.95 -23.77 -9.24
C GLN A 751 -9.36 -23.45 -7.81
N PRO A 752 -9.95 -22.27 -7.53
CA PRO A 752 -10.48 -21.95 -6.21
C PRO A 752 -11.52 -22.96 -5.71
N GLU A 753 -12.29 -23.55 -6.63
CA GLU A 753 -13.33 -24.54 -6.35
C GLU A 753 -12.94 -25.94 -6.82
N SER A 754 -13.64 -26.95 -6.31
CA SER A 754 -13.49 -28.34 -6.75
C SER A 754 -13.77 -28.45 -8.26
N ILE A 755 -12.85 -29.08 -8.99
CA ILE A 755 -12.96 -29.29 -10.43
C ILE A 755 -13.07 -30.78 -10.74
N LYS A 756 -13.93 -31.13 -11.70
CA LYS A 756 -14.13 -32.50 -12.19
C LYS A 756 -13.32 -32.77 -13.45
N ILE A 757 -13.03 -34.03 -13.75
CA ILE A 757 -12.22 -34.39 -14.93
C ILE A 757 -12.80 -33.86 -16.25
N GLU A 758 -14.13 -33.80 -16.41
CA GLU A 758 -14.76 -33.24 -17.62
C GLU A 758 -14.47 -31.75 -17.80
N GLN A 759 -14.38 -30.99 -16.72
CA GLN A 759 -14.00 -29.58 -16.78
C GLN A 759 -12.52 -29.44 -17.12
N VAL A 760 -11.64 -30.29 -16.56
CA VAL A 760 -10.20 -30.35 -16.90
C VAL A 760 -10.03 -30.59 -18.40
N ARG A 761 -10.79 -31.51 -19.00
CA ARG A 761 -10.79 -31.77 -20.44
C ARG A 761 -11.19 -30.54 -21.25
N GLN A 762 -12.24 -29.83 -20.82
CA GLN A 762 -12.70 -28.62 -21.50
C GLN A 762 -11.64 -27.51 -21.49
N ILE A 763 -10.92 -27.32 -20.38
CA ILE A 763 -9.82 -26.35 -20.27
C ILE A 763 -8.70 -26.70 -21.26
N LEU A 764 -8.23 -27.95 -21.24
CA LEU A 764 -7.18 -28.44 -22.15
C LEU A 764 -7.61 -28.34 -23.62
N GLN A 765 -8.88 -28.62 -23.92
CA GLN A 765 -9.41 -28.61 -25.29
C GLN A 765 -9.63 -27.19 -25.82
N ARG A 766 -10.06 -26.26 -24.95
CA ARG A 766 -10.22 -24.85 -25.33
C ARG A 766 -8.87 -24.18 -25.59
N ASN A 767 -7.85 -24.53 -24.80
CA ASN A 767 -6.50 -24.00 -24.90
C ASN A 767 -6.49 -22.45 -24.91
N ASP A 768 -7.23 -21.85 -23.98
CA ASP A 768 -7.41 -20.39 -23.89
C ASP A 768 -6.11 -19.71 -23.42
N PRO A 769 -5.57 -18.70 -24.14
CA PRO A 769 -4.41 -17.92 -23.69
C PRO A 769 -4.55 -17.35 -22.27
N ASN A 770 -5.76 -16.99 -21.83
CA ASN A 770 -6.02 -16.45 -20.49
C ASN A 770 -5.95 -17.52 -19.38
N GLU A 771 -5.88 -18.79 -19.76
CA GLU A 771 -5.82 -19.93 -18.86
C GLU A 771 -4.48 -20.66 -18.94
N LEU A 772 -3.45 -20.05 -19.55
CA LEU A 772 -2.15 -20.67 -19.73
C LEU A 772 -1.59 -21.22 -18.41
N ASN A 773 -1.63 -20.46 -17.31
CA ASN A 773 -1.14 -20.94 -16.02
C ASN A 773 -1.89 -22.18 -15.51
N GLN A 774 -3.21 -22.24 -15.70
CA GLN A 774 -4.02 -23.40 -15.34
C GLN A 774 -3.67 -24.61 -16.21
N ILE A 775 -3.52 -24.42 -17.53
CA ILE A 775 -3.12 -25.48 -18.46
C ILE A 775 -1.74 -26.03 -18.09
N MET A 776 -0.78 -25.16 -17.80
CA MET A 776 0.57 -25.55 -17.39
C MET A 776 0.56 -26.29 -16.06
N PHE A 777 -0.29 -25.90 -15.09
CA PHE A 777 -0.45 -26.65 -13.84
C PHE A 777 -1.01 -28.06 -14.05
N ILE A 778 -2.01 -28.21 -14.93
CA ILE A 778 -2.56 -29.52 -15.30
C ILE A 778 -1.46 -30.42 -15.89
N GLN A 779 -0.68 -29.88 -16.83
CA GLN A 779 0.42 -30.61 -17.45
C GLN A 779 1.51 -30.99 -16.45
N PHE A 780 1.90 -30.06 -15.58
CA PHE A 780 2.88 -30.29 -14.51
C PHE A 780 2.42 -31.37 -13.55
N LEU A 781 1.22 -31.23 -12.98
CA LEU A 781 0.72 -32.14 -11.96
C LEU A 781 0.55 -33.55 -12.51
N PHE A 782 0.10 -33.67 -13.77
CA PHE A 782 0.09 -34.96 -14.46
C PHE A 782 1.49 -35.57 -14.58
N ALA A 783 2.49 -34.78 -14.99
CA ALA A 783 3.86 -35.23 -15.10
C ALA A 783 4.44 -35.66 -13.73
N GLN A 784 4.13 -34.90 -12.68
CA GLN A 784 4.60 -35.16 -11.33
C GLN A 784 4.05 -36.48 -10.76
N LYS A 785 2.73 -36.68 -10.88
CA LYS A 785 2.00 -37.77 -10.22
C LYS A 785 1.93 -39.05 -11.05
N TRP A 786 1.63 -38.98 -12.36
CA TRP A 786 1.33 -40.19 -13.14
C TRP A 786 2.25 -40.49 -14.30
N MET A 787 2.89 -39.51 -14.95
CA MET A 787 3.74 -39.82 -16.13
C MET A 787 4.71 -40.98 -15.88
N ARG A 788 5.22 -41.12 -14.65
CA ARG A 788 6.19 -42.14 -14.24
C ARG A 788 5.57 -43.43 -13.68
N GLN A 789 4.24 -43.48 -13.54
CA GLN A 789 3.49 -44.56 -12.88
C GLN A 789 2.32 -45.07 -13.72
N LEU A 790 2.20 -44.66 -14.98
CA LEU A 790 1.15 -45.16 -15.87
C LEU A 790 1.30 -46.67 -16.10
N PRO A 791 0.18 -47.42 -16.16
CA PRO A 791 0.20 -48.80 -16.63
C PRO A 791 0.80 -48.90 -18.04
N GLU A 792 1.56 -49.96 -18.33
CA GLU A 792 2.18 -50.20 -19.66
C GLU A 792 1.15 -50.24 -20.81
N SER A 793 -0.12 -50.53 -20.49
CA SER A 793 -1.23 -50.50 -21.44
C SER A 793 -1.66 -49.09 -21.87
N ILE A 794 -1.16 -48.04 -21.22
CA ILE A 794 -1.48 -46.64 -21.50
C ILE A 794 -0.25 -45.97 -22.08
N LEU A 795 -0.31 -45.67 -23.37
CA LEU A 795 0.84 -45.14 -24.10
C LEU A 795 0.62 -43.66 -24.44
N PRO A 796 1.69 -42.84 -24.41
CA PRO A 796 1.68 -41.54 -25.04
C PRO A 796 1.23 -41.67 -26.51
N PRO A 797 0.36 -40.77 -26.99
CA PRO A 797 -0.29 -40.95 -28.29
C PRO A 797 0.61 -40.60 -29.49
N ASN A 798 1.63 -39.75 -29.28
CA ASN A 798 2.47 -39.21 -30.34
C ASN A 798 3.74 -40.05 -30.52
N LYS A 799 3.93 -40.58 -31.73
CA LYS A 799 5.05 -41.47 -32.10
C LYS A 799 5.83 -40.93 -33.29
N ASN A 800 6.09 -39.63 -33.27
CA ASN A 800 6.90 -38.98 -34.29
C ASN A 800 8.38 -39.41 -34.15
N GLU A 801 9.15 -39.23 -35.21
CA GLU A 801 10.60 -39.36 -35.12
C GLU A 801 11.16 -38.24 -34.23
N PRO A 802 12.01 -38.54 -33.24
CA PRO A 802 12.54 -37.53 -32.34
C PRO A 802 13.41 -36.52 -33.10
N THR A 803 13.44 -35.28 -32.62
CA THR A 803 14.20 -34.17 -33.21
C THR A 803 15.13 -33.49 -32.20
N GLY A 804 16.15 -32.79 -32.70
CA GLY A 804 17.13 -32.09 -31.86
C GLY A 804 17.95 -33.05 -30.98
N ARG A 805 18.29 -32.62 -29.75
CA ARG A 805 19.11 -33.41 -28.83
C ARG A 805 18.45 -34.74 -28.42
N MET A 806 17.13 -34.82 -28.39
CA MET A 806 16.41 -36.07 -28.12
C MET A 806 16.74 -37.16 -29.15
N LEU A 807 16.89 -36.80 -30.43
CA LEU A 807 17.29 -37.74 -31.48
C LEU A 807 18.67 -38.35 -31.20
N GLU A 808 19.62 -37.52 -30.76
CA GLU A 808 20.98 -37.95 -30.43
C GLU A 808 20.96 -38.88 -29.21
N LEU A 809 20.25 -38.49 -28.16
CA LEU A 809 20.11 -39.29 -26.94
C LEU A 809 19.43 -40.65 -27.21
N VAL A 810 18.42 -40.69 -28.08
CA VAL A 810 17.77 -41.95 -28.48
C VAL A 810 18.71 -42.85 -29.28
N LYS A 811 19.53 -42.29 -30.18
CA LYS A 811 20.54 -43.06 -30.93
C LYS A 811 21.66 -43.63 -30.06
N GLU A 812 21.85 -43.07 -28.87
CA GLU A 812 22.82 -43.52 -27.86
C GLU A 812 22.19 -44.43 -26.80
N TYR A 813 20.85 -44.48 -26.73
CA TYR A 813 20.13 -45.27 -25.73
C TYR A 813 20.46 -46.76 -25.81
N ASN A 814 20.73 -47.37 -24.65
CA ASN A 814 20.99 -48.81 -24.49
C ASN A 814 22.02 -49.35 -25.50
N ASP A 815 23.21 -48.76 -25.50
CA ASP A 815 24.32 -49.09 -26.41
C ASP A 815 24.00 -48.93 -27.91
N GLY A 816 23.03 -48.06 -28.23
CA GLY A 816 22.64 -47.72 -29.60
C GLY A 816 21.55 -48.62 -30.19
N GLU A 817 20.70 -49.20 -29.34
CA GLU A 817 19.56 -50.04 -29.73
C GLU A 817 18.68 -49.39 -30.83
N TYR A 818 18.47 -48.07 -30.76
CA TYR A 818 17.61 -47.31 -31.67
C TYR A 818 18.38 -46.48 -32.70
N ARG A 819 19.68 -46.75 -32.91
CA ARG A 819 20.55 -45.91 -33.78
C ARG A 819 20.03 -45.79 -35.22
N ASP A 820 19.61 -46.91 -35.80
CA ASP A 820 19.17 -47.00 -37.21
C ASP A 820 17.66 -46.78 -37.38
N ASN A 821 16.88 -46.81 -36.28
CA ASN A 821 15.45 -46.54 -36.27
C ASN A 821 15.00 -45.80 -35.00
N PRO A 822 15.30 -44.49 -34.88
CA PRO A 822 15.03 -43.72 -33.67
C PRO A 822 13.53 -43.61 -33.31
N GLN A 823 12.65 -43.60 -34.32
CA GLN A 823 11.20 -43.55 -34.09
C GLN A 823 10.71 -44.75 -33.27
N ALA A 824 11.34 -45.92 -33.40
CA ALA A 824 10.95 -47.12 -32.68
C ALA A 824 11.08 -47.00 -31.15
N PHE A 825 11.85 -46.03 -30.65
CA PHE A 825 11.93 -45.72 -29.23
C PHE A 825 10.54 -45.48 -28.62
N PHE A 826 9.65 -44.81 -29.35
CA PHE A 826 8.30 -44.42 -28.93
C PHE A 826 7.22 -45.48 -29.23
N ASN A 827 7.58 -46.62 -29.84
CA ASN A 827 6.60 -47.65 -30.17
C ASN A 827 6.07 -48.35 -28.92
N GLU A 828 6.95 -48.58 -27.95
CA GLU A 828 6.70 -49.21 -26.66
C GLU A 828 7.34 -48.37 -25.56
N PHE A 829 6.57 -48.00 -24.54
CA PHE A 829 7.05 -47.27 -23.37
C PHE A 829 7.11 -48.20 -22.17
N ASP A 830 8.29 -48.30 -21.57
CA ASP A 830 8.49 -48.84 -20.24
C ASP A 830 8.76 -47.70 -19.24
N ASN A 831 8.85 -48.08 -17.96
CA ASN A 831 9.13 -47.13 -16.88
C ASN A 831 10.47 -46.39 -17.08
N GLU A 832 11.46 -47.04 -17.68
CA GLU A 832 12.80 -46.49 -17.87
C GLU A 832 12.82 -45.42 -18.98
N LYS A 833 12.05 -45.61 -20.06
CA LYS A 833 11.87 -44.63 -21.13
C LYS A 833 11.08 -43.41 -20.67
N LEU A 834 10.01 -43.60 -19.89
CA LEU A 834 9.21 -42.50 -19.34
C LEU A 834 10.05 -41.59 -18.42
N LYS A 835 11.02 -42.17 -17.71
CA LYS A 835 11.95 -41.46 -16.81
C LYS A 835 13.24 -41.01 -17.48
N PHE A 836 13.45 -41.32 -18.76
CA PHE A 836 14.73 -41.12 -19.43
C PHE A 836 15.18 -39.66 -19.39
N ILE A 837 14.31 -38.73 -19.79
CA ILE A 837 14.63 -37.30 -19.76
C ILE A 837 14.62 -36.74 -18.34
N SER A 838 13.50 -36.90 -17.60
CA SER A 838 13.33 -36.25 -16.31
C SER A 838 14.33 -36.73 -15.27
N ASP A 839 14.51 -38.05 -15.15
CA ASP A 839 15.23 -38.63 -14.03
C ASP A 839 16.69 -38.92 -14.43
N LYS A 840 16.93 -39.55 -15.59
CA LYS A 840 18.30 -39.94 -15.98
C LYS A 840 19.11 -38.79 -16.57
N GLN A 841 18.57 -38.08 -17.56
CA GLN A 841 19.32 -37.02 -18.25
C GLN A 841 19.37 -35.71 -17.46
N MET A 842 18.37 -35.43 -16.61
CA MET A 842 18.31 -34.18 -15.83
C MET A 842 18.63 -34.40 -14.35
N TYR A 843 17.76 -35.05 -13.56
CA TYR A 843 18.00 -35.23 -12.12
C TYR A 843 19.29 -36.01 -11.79
N GLY A 844 19.65 -37.00 -12.62
CA GLY A 844 20.88 -37.77 -12.49
C GLY A 844 22.14 -37.06 -13.02
N SER A 845 21.99 -35.86 -13.57
CA SER A 845 23.12 -35.10 -14.12
C SER A 845 23.94 -34.41 -13.02
N LYS A 846 25.19 -34.09 -13.35
CA LYS A 846 26.06 -33.30 -12.47
C LYS A 846 25.48 -31.93 -12.11
N LEU A 847 24.61 -31.37 -12.96
CA LEU A 847 23.93 -30.11 -12.68
C LEU A 847 23.00 -30.21 -11.47
N PHE A 848 22.42 -31.37 -11.18
CA PHE A 848 21.51 -31.57 -10.03
C PHE A 848 22.20 -32.21 -8.83
N THR A 849 23.20 -33.07 -9.07
CA THR A 849 23.82 -33.89 -8.01
C THR A 849 25.07 -33.26 -7.38
N ALA A 850 25.46 -32.05 -7.77
CA ALA A 850 26.67 -31.39 -7.24
C ALA A 850 26.56 -31.10 -5.73
N ASP A 851 25.36 -30.78 -5.24
CA ASP A 851 25.03 -30.59 -3.83
C ASP A 851 23.62 -31.14 -3.57
N PRO A 852 23.42 -32.04 -2.59
CA PRO A 852 22.12 -32.67 -2.33
C PRO A 852 21.02 -31.68 -1.91
N THR A 853 21.39 -30.53 -1.34
CA THR A 853 20.44 -29.48 -0.94
C THR A 853 20.00 -28.62 -2.11
N ARG A 854 20.75 -28.64 -3.23
CA ARG A 854 20.62 -27.71 -4.35
C ARG A 854 20.65 -26.23 -3.95
N GLY A 855 21.25 -25.92 -2.79
CA GLY A 855 21.31 -24.56 -2.23
C GLY A 855 20.13 -24.18 -1.33
N ARG A 856 19.21 -25.09 -1.03
CA ARG A 856 18.06 -24.82 -0.15
C ARG A 856 18.44 -24.93 1.32
N GLN A 857 17.94 -24.01 2.13
CA GLN A 857 18.04 -24.04 3.60
C GLN A 857 16.65 -24.27 4.21
N GLY A 858 16.53 -25.29 5.06
CA GLY A 858 15.28 -25.64 5.72
C GLY A 858 14.21 -26.20 4.78
N SER A 859 13.07 -26.57 5.37
CA SER A 859 11.89 -27.06 4.63
C SER A 859 10.98 -25.92 4.21
N LEU A 860 10.40 -26.02 3.02
CA LEU A 860 9.37 -25.10 2.55
C LEU A 860 8.12 -25.17 3.46
N PRO A 861 7.68 -24.05 4.07
CA PRO A 861 6.49 -24.03 4.90
C PRO A 861 5.21 -24.14 4.06
N THR A 862 4.10 -24.55 4.69
CA THR A 862 2.79 -24.62 4.02
C THR A 862 2.08 -23.26 4.15
N THR A 863 2.56 -22.28 3.40
CA THR A 863 2.02 -20.92 3.35
C THR A 863 1.65 -20.56 1.93
N PHE A 864 0.54 -19.84 1.75
CA PHE A 864 0.03 -19.54 0.41
C PHE A 864 0.03 -18.04 0.09
N SER A 865 0.26 -17.70 -1.17
CA SER A 865 0.25 -16.36 -1.73
C SER A 865 -0.42 -16.40 -3.12
N SER A 866 -1.05 -15.29 -3.50
CA SER A 866 -1.58 -15.06 -4.84
C SER A 866 -0.72 -14.10 -5.69
N GLN A 867 0.33 -13.53 -5.08
CA GLN A 867 1.22 -12.60 -5.77
C GLN A 867 2.12 -13.33 -6.76
N MET A 868 2.17 -12.83 -8.01
CA MET A 868 3.09 -13.30 -9.03
C MET A 868 4.47 -12.64 -8.93
N GLY A 869 5.50 -13.31 -9.45
CA GLY A 869 6.86 -12.84 -9.59
C GLY A 869 7.84 -13.38 -8.54
N LEU A 870 9.09 -12.94 -8.65
CA LEU A 870 10.25 -13.37 -7.88
C LEU A 870 10.57 -12.48 -6.66
N MET A 871 9.69 -11.54 -6.33
CA MET A 871 9.90 -10.63 -5.20
C MET A 871 9.79 -11.39 -3.86
N ARG A 872 10.76 -11.16 -2.98
CA ARG A 872 10.75 -11.69 -1.59
C ARG A 872 9.67 -11.01 -0.75
N LEU A 873 9.40 -11.58 0.42
CA LEU A 873 8.58 -10.91 1.44
C LEU A 873 9.23 -9.58 1.87
N GLY A 874 8.43 -8.55 2.11
CA GLY A 874 8.91 -7.22 2.50
C GLY A 874 9.41 -6.34 1.34
N GLN A 875 9.57 -6.88 0.13
CA GLN A 875 9.98 -6.09 -1.03
C GLN A 875 8.79 -5.42 -1.73
N ASN A 876 9.04 -4.31 -2.42
CA ASN A 876 8.00 -3.56 -3.12
C ASN A 876 7.41 -4.38 -4.29
N GLN A 877 6.17 -4.82 -4.11
CA GLN A 877 5.39 -5.60 -5.09
C GLN A 877 4.31 -4.74 -5.78
N GLU A 878 4.30 -3.43 -5.57
CA GLU A 878 3.35 -2.51 -6.19
C GLU A 878 3.43 -2.60 -7.71
N GLY A 879 2.28 -2.70 -8.37
CA GLY A 879 2.15 -2.84 -9.81
C GLY A 879 2.41 -4.24 -10.37
N LEU A 880 2.85 -5.23 -9.56
CA LEU A 880 2.94 -6.62 -10.02
C LEU A 880 1.57 -7.30 -10.01
N ASP A 881 1.31 -8.06 -11.07
CA ASP A 881 0.08 -8.81 -11.25
C ASP A 881 -0.12 -9.88 -10.16
N VAL A 882 -1.39 -10.22 -9.93
CA VAL A 882 -1.81 -11.28 -9.00
C VAL A 882 -2.59 -12.32 -9.77
N ASP A 883 -2.56 -13.56 -9.29
CA ASP A 883 -3.36 -14.64 -9.86
C ASP A 883 -4.53 -15.01 -8.94
N ARG A 884 -5.54 -15.67 -9.51
CA ARG A 884 -6.71 -16.17 -8.76
C ARG A 884 -6.40 -17.37 -7.89
N SER A 885 -5.35 -18.14 -8.22
CA SER A 885 -4.90 -19.29 -7.45
C SER A 885 -4.12 -18.85 -6.21
N SER A 886 -3.96 -19.78 -5.26
CA SER A 886 -3.17 -19.59 -4.06
C SER A 886 -2.21 -20.77 -3.94
N TRP A 887 -0.91 -20.49 -3.93
CA TRP A 887 0.16 -21.48 -3.92
C TRP A 887 1.30 -21.02 -3.03
N THR A 888 2.28 -21.87 -2.76
CA THR A 888 3.49 -21.52 -2.02
C THR A 888 4.58 -21.14 -3.03
N PRO A 889 4.90 -19.85 -3.24
CA PRO A 889 6.00 -19.47 -4.12
C PRO A 889 7.33 -19.76 -3.41
N ASP A 890 8.15 -20.64 -3.96
CA ASP A 890 9.45 -21.02 -3.39
C ASP A 890 10.28 -19.77 -3.07
N VAL A 891 10.31 -18.80 -3.98
CA VAL A 891 11.11 -17.57 -3.82
C VAL A 891 10.82 -16.80 -2.53
N LYS A 892 9.60 -16.88 -2.00
CA LYS A 892 9.17 -16.15 -0.80
C LYS A 892 9.45 -16.90 0.49
N TYR A 893 9.46 -18.23 0.42
CA TYR A 893 9.33 -19.08 1.60
C TYR A 893 10.42 -20.16 1.71
N GLN A 894 11.19 -20.40 0.65
CA GLN A 894 12.39 -21.24 0.67
C GLN A 894 13.60 -20.34 0.96
N GLU A 895 14.27 -20.59 2.08
CA GLU A 895 15.53 -19.92 2.36
C GLU A 895 16.68 -20.56 1.56
N ALA A 896 17.72 -19.75 1.33
CA ALA A 896 18.90 -20.12 0.57
C ALA A 896 20.08 -20.38 1.51
N ASN A 897 20.77 -21.51 1.32
CA ASN A 897 22.08 -21.72 1.89
C ASN A 897 23.08 -20.89 1.06
N LEU A 898 23.50 -19.74 1.61
CA LEU A 898 24.38 -18.79 0.91
C LEU A 898 25.79 -19.35 0.64
N ASP A 899 26.22 -20.38 1.37
CA ASP A 899 27.51 -21.06 1.17
C ASP A 899 27.46 -22.17 0.12
N SER A 900 26.26 -22.54 -0.34
CA SER A 900 26.10 -23.53 -1.40
C SER A 900 26.65 -22.99 -2.72
N PRO A 901 27.38 -23.81 -3.51
CA PRO A 901 27.86 -23.40 -4.81
C PRO A 901 26.72 -23.01 -5.76
N PHE A 902 25.53 -23.60 -5.62
CA PHE A 902 24.34 -23.24 -6.41
C PHE A 902 23.89 -21.80 -6.16
N THR A 903 23.80 -21.42 -4.88
CA THR A 903 23.38 -20.07 -4.49
C THR A 903 24.44 -19.07 -4.89
N ARG A 904 25.71 -19.37 -4.57
CA ARG A 904 26.86 -18.53 -4.86
C ARG A 904 27.00 -18.23 -6.36
N ASP A 905 26.85 -19.25 -7.22
CA ASP A 905 26.95 -19.10 -8.68
C ASP A 905 25.98 -18.04 -9.24
N LEU A 906 24.80 -17.89 -8.64
CA LEU A 906 23.82 -16.90 -9.09
C LEU A 906 24.05 -15.55 -8.42
N ILE A 907 24.14 -15.51 -7.09
CA ILE A 907 24.18 -14.23 -6.36
C ILE A 907 25.49 -13.47 -6.61
N GLU A 908 26.63 -14.16 -6.80
CA GLU A 908 27.90 -13.52 -7.16
C GLU A 908 27.91 -12.96 -8.58
N ASN A 909 27.06 -13.51 -9.45
CA ASN A 909 26.83 -13.00 -10.79
C ASN A 909 25.67 -12.00 -10.85
N ASP A 910 25.19 -11.45 -9.73
CA ASP A 910 24.05 -10.54 -9.69
C ASP A 910 22.76 -11.13 -10.32
N ALA A 911 22.62 -12.47 -10.32
CA ALA A 911 21.47 -13.21 -10.84
C ALA A 911 20.59 -13.76 -9.71
N VAL A 912 19.31 -14.00 -10.00
CA VAL A 912 18.34 -14.40 -8.98
C VAL A 912 18.50 -15.89 -8.66
N TYR A 913 18.76 -16.20 -7.38
CA TYR A 913 18.53 -17.53 -6.82
C TYR A 913 17.14 -17.57 -6.17
N ALA A 914 16.40 -18.65 -6.41
CA ALA A 914 15.12 -18.91 -5.75
C ALA A 914 15.11 -20.27 -5.04
N ALA A 915 15.44 -21.36 -5.73
CA ALA A 915 15.36 -22.70 -5.15
C ALA A 915 16.34 -23.74 -5.73
N GLY A 916 17.30 -23.32 -6.57
CA GLY A 916 18.23 -24.19 -7.27
C GLY A 916 17.67 -24.79 -8.56
N PRO A 917 18.42 -25.66 -9.28
CA PRO A 917 17.99 -26.23 -10.55
C PRO A 917 16.61 -26.89 -10.46
N SER A 918 15.70 -26.45 -11.34
CA SER A 918 14.28 -26.76 -11.22
C SER A 918 13.97 -28.23 -11.51
N GLY A 919 13.45 -28.90 -10.48
CA GLY A 919 12.85 -30.21 -10.61
C GLY A 919 11.53 -30.23 -11.40
N MET A 920 10.86 -29.08 -11.53
CA MET A 920 9.65 -28.99 -12.35
C MET A 920 10.02 -28.90 -13.84
N THR A 921 11.11 -28.21 -14.17
CA THR A 921 11.61 -28.14 -15.55
C THR A 921 11.89 -29.54 -16.08
N SER A 922 12.49 -30.43 -15.28
CA SER A 922 12.73 -31.80 -15.73
C SER A 922 11.44 -32.58 -16.03
N LEU A 923 10.37 -32.32 -15.29
CA LEU A 923 9.06 -32.92 -15.55
C LEU A 923 8.40 -32.31 -16.80
N PHE A 924 8.51 -31.00 -16.99
CA PHE A 924 8.03 -30.33 -18.21
C PHE A 924 8.80 -30.78 -19.47
N MET A 925 10.11 -30.94 -19.39
CA MET A 925 10.91 -31.46 -20.51
C MET A 925 10.58 -32.94 -20.78
N GLY A 926 10.33 -33.73 -19.73
CA GLY A 926 9.86 -35.10 -19.86
C GLY A 926 8.51 -35.21 -20.58
N ILE A 927 7.51 -34.43 -20.18
CA ILE A 927 6.20 -34.44 -20.84
C ILE A 927 6.28 -33.86 -22.26
N MET A 928 7.13 -32.85 -22.50
CA MET A 928 7.40 -32.29 -23.83
C MET A 928 7.93 -33.36 -24.80
N GLU A 929 8.92 -34.16 -24.40
CA GLU A 929 9.50 -35.18 -25.26
C GLU A 929 8.61 -36.44 -25.38
N ASN A 930 8.00 -36.90 -24.27
CA ASN A 930 7.23 -38.14 -24.27
C ASN A 930 5.82 -37.98 -24.84
N TYR A 931 5.13 -36.88 -24.52
CA TYR A 931 3.72 -36.66 -24.89
C TYR A 931 3.61 -35.62 -25.99
N GLY A 932 4.41 -34.54 -25.94
CA GLY A 932 4.53 -33.61 -27.05
C GLY A 932 5.12 -34.29 -28.28
N ASN A 933 6.29 -34.92 -28.15
CA ASN A 933 7.05 -35.55 -29.24
C ASN A 933 7.02 -34.68 -30.52
N PHE A 934 7.48 -33.44 -30.36
CA PHE A 934 7.42 -32.42 -31.41
C PHE A 934 8.30 -32.75 -32.62
N THR A 935 7.79 -32.44 -33.80
CA THR A 935 8.48 -32.69 -35.08
C THR A 935 9.53 -31.62 -35.43
N THR A 936 9.67 -30.56 -34.64
CA THR A 936 10.63 -29.47 -34.87
C THR A 936 11.22 -28.99 -33.54
N VAL A 937 12.43 -28.43 -33.58
CA VAL A 937 13.09 -27.87 -32.38
C VAL A 937 12.43 -26.55 -31.98
N GLU A 938 11.94 -25.79 -32.95
CA GLU A 938 11.27 -24.51 -32.73
C GLU A 938 10.01 -24.68 -31.87
N ALA A 939 9.23 -25.74 -32.07
CA ALA A 939 8.06 -26.04 -31.23
C ALA A 939 8.45 -26.37 -29.78
N LYS A 940 9.59 -27.05 -29.58
CA LYS A 940 10.15 -27.31 -28.24
C LYS A 940 10.57 -26.02 -27.55
N GLN A 941 11.17 -25.09 -28.29
CA GLN A 941 11.58 -23.78 -27.78
C GLN A 941 10.37 -22.91 -27.39
N ASN A 942 9.32 -22.90 -28.20
CA ASN A 942 8.06 -22.22 -27.86
C ASN A 942 7.40 -22.80 -26.60
N TYR A 943 7.43 -24.13 -26.45
CA TYR A 943 6.95 -24.78 -25.23
C TYR A 943 7.80 -24.40 -24.01
N LEU A 944 9.14 -24.35 -24.16
CA LEU A 944 10.04 -23.87 -23.11
C LEU A 944 9.74 -22.42 -22.70
N SER A 945 9.39 -21.53 -23.64
CA SER A 945 8.95 -20.17 -23.31
C SER A 945 7.67 -20.15 -22.47
N ALA A 946 6.72 -21.05 -22.72
CA ALA A 946 5.53 -21.20 -21.87
C ALA A 946 5.89 -21.72 -20.47
N VAL A 947 6.84 -22.66 -20.38
CA VAL A 947 7.36 -23.17 -19.10
C VAL A 947 8.06 -22.08 -18.31
N SER A 948 8.93 -21.27 -18.92
CA SER A 948 9.60 -20.15 -18.25
C SER A 948 8.60 -19.11 -17.76
N ALA A 949 7.63 -18.75 -18.61
CA ALA A 949 6.57 -17.81 -18.26
C ALA A 949 5.77 -18.31 -17.06
N TYR A 950 5.38 -19.59 -17.03
CA TYR A 950 4.66 -20.20 -15.91
C TYR A 950 5.49 -20.21 -14.62
N MET A 951 6.71 -20.74 -14.68
CA MET A 951 7.51 -21.00 -13.48
C MET A 951 8.01 -19.72 -12.81
N VAL A 952 8.50 -18.76 -13.60
CA VAL A 952 9.05 -17.51 -13.08
C VAL A 952 7.94 -16.59 -12.59
N SER A 953 6.83 -16.48 -13.33
CA SER A 953 5.67 -15.69 -12.88
C SER A 953 5.03 -16.28 -11.62
N GLY A 954 5.10 -17.61 -11.43
CA GLY A 954 4.65 -18.25 -10.21
C GLY A 954 5.58 -18.02 -9.01
N GLY A 955 6.73 -17.37 -9.15
CA GLY A 955 7.69 -17.29 -8.03
C GLY A 955 8.24 -18.67 -7.62
N LEU A 956 8.15 -19.66 -8.52
CA LEU A 956 8.55 -21.03 -8.23
C LEU A 956 10.07 -21.19 -8.40
N HIS A 957 10.64 -20.64 -9.47
CA HIS A 957 12.08 -20.70 -9.75
C HIS A 957 12.50 -19.46 -10.55
N SER A 958 13.78 -19.08 -10.49
CA SER A 958 14.33 -18.00 -11.34
C SER A 958 14.47 -18.42 -12.80
N LEU A 959 14.70 -17.47 -13.69
CA LEU A 959 14.80 -17.76 -15.12
C LEU A 959 15.97 -18.70 -15.43
N HIS A 960 17.13 -18.51 -14.79
CA HIS A 960 18.28 -19.41 -14.98
C HIS A 960 17.99 -20.83 -14.47
N GLU A 961 17.32 -20.96 -13.34
CA GLU A 961 16.94 -22.24 -12.75
C GLU A 961 15.96 -23.03 -13.65
N VAL A 962 15.29 -22.35 -14.59
CA VAL A 962 14.42 -22.96 -15.61
C VAL A 962 15.20 -23.22 -16.92
N LEU A 963 15.87 -22.22 -17.47
CA LEU A 963 16.53 -22.33 -18.78
C LEU A 963 17.79 -23.19 -18.75
N GLY A 964 18.58 -23.11 -17.67
CA GLY A 964 19.84 -23.85 -17.50
C GLY A 964 19.65 -25.37 -17.64
N PRO A 965 18.74 -26.00 -16.88
CA PRO A 965 18.47 -27.43 -17.02
C PRO A 965 18.01 -27.84 -18.43
N ALA A 966 17.15 -27.05 -19.07
CA ALA A 966 16.66 -27.33 -20.43
C ALA A 966 17.79 -27.25 -21.46
N GLN A 967 18.67 -26.26 -21.34
CA GLN A 967 19.86 -26.15 -22.19
C GLN A 967 20.83 -27.31 -21.94
N TYR A 968 21.12 -27.63 -20.68
CA TYR A 968 22.11 -28.65 -20.32
C TYR A 968 21.73 -30.04 -20.85
N ALA A 969 20.47 -30.43 -20.71
CA ALA A 969 20.03 -31.78 -21.08
C ALA A 969 19.60 -31.88 -22.55
N LEU A 970 18.95 -30.85 -23.10
CA LEU A 970 18.29 -30.92 -24.41
C LEU A 970 18.80 -29.89 -25.43
N ASN A 971 19.80 -29.07 -25.08
CA ASN A 971 20.41 -28.07 -25.96
C ASN A 971 19.37 -27.17 -26.67
N LEU A 972 18.33 -26.75 -25.94
CA LEU A 972 17.21 -25.96 -26.49
C LEU A 972 17.52 -24.47 -26.69
N ILE A 973 18.62 -23.98 -26.13
CA ILE A 973 19.05 -22.58 -26.23
C ILE A 973 20.55 -22.55 -26.58
N PRO A 974 20.94 -22.94 -27.81
CA PRO A 974 22.35 -23.01 -28.18
C PRO A 974 23.11 -21.71 -27.85
N GLY A 975 24.24 -21.83 -27.15
CA GLY A 975 25.05 -20.69 -26.70
C GLY A 975 24.64 -20.09 -25.35
N TYR A 976 23.59 -20.59 -24.69
CA TYR A 976 23.26 -20.23 -23.33
C TYR A 976 24.26 -20.84 -22.35
N GLN A 977 24.78 -20.03 -21.43
CA GLN A 977 25.81 -20.42 -20.47
C GLN A 977 25.18 -21.25 -19.35
N VAL A 978 25.67 -22.48 -19.19
CA VAL A 978 25.30 -23.37 -18.09
C VAL A 978 26.46 -24.30 -17.78
N SER A 979 26.82 -24.38 -16.50
CA SER A 979 27.85 -25.29 -16.01
C SER A 979 27.40 -25.92 -14.70
N PRO A 980 27.80 -27.17 -14.41
CA PRO A 980 27.61 -27.74 -13.08
C PRO A 980 28.31 -26.87 -12.02
N PRO A 981 27.68 -26.64 -10.84
CA PRO A 981 28.29 -25.85 -9.79
C PRO A 981 29.55 -26.51 -9.25
N SER A 982 30.51 -25.68 -8.84
CA SER A 982 31.75 -26.11 -8.21
C SER A 982 31.98 -25.35 -6.91
N LYS A 983 32.59 -25.98 -5.90
CA LYS A 983 32.97 -25.29 -4.66
C LYS A 983 34.14 -24.33 -4.86
N ASP A 984 35.00 -24.62 -5.84
CA ASP A 984 36.27 -23.91 -6.03
C ASP A 984 36.17 -22.72 -6.99
N GLU A 985 35.09 -22.62 -7.78
CA GLU A 985 34.93 -21.60 -8.83
C GLU A 985 33.47 -21.15 -8.91
N VAL A 986 33.25 -19.89 -9.31
CA VAL A 986 31.93 -19.32 -9.61
C VAL A 986 31.62 -19.54 -11.08
N ALA A 987 30.45 -20.07 -11.39
CA ALA A 987 30.01 -20.28 -12.77
C ALA A 987 30.02 -18.97 -13.59
N SER A 988 30.03 -19.10 -14.92
CA SER A 988 29.83 -17.94 -15.80
C SER A 988 28.44 -17.32 -15.60
N PRO A 989 28.29 -15.99 -15.72
CA PRO A 989 27.00 -15.33 -15.55
C PRO A 989 25.97 -15.84 -16.58
N PRO A 990 24.68 -15.94 -16.20
CA PRO A 990 23.62 -16.25 -17.13
C PRO A 990 23.53 -15.23 -18.26
N ASN A 991 23.30 -15.67 -19.50
CA ASN A 991 23.15 -14.80 -20.66
C ASN A 991 21.72 -14.84 -21.24
N PHE A 992 20.75 -14.26 -20.52
CA PHE A 992 19.33 -14.32 -20.90
C PHE A 992 19.04 -13.72 -22.28
N HIS A 993 19.86 -12.77 -22.75
CA HIS A 993 19.68 -12.20 -24.09
C HIS A 993 19.75 -13.27 -25.18
N GLN A 994 20.55 -14.32 -24.99
CA GLN A 994 20.65 -15.42 -25.95
C GLN A 994 19.29 -16.11 -26.16
N PHE A 995 18.54 -16.32 -25.08
CA PHE A 995 17.19 -16.87 -25.13
C PHE A 995 16.22 -15.89 -25.80
N TYR A 996 16.20 -14.64 -25.34
CA TYR A 996 15.29 -13.63 -25.89
C TYR A 996 15.52 -13.38 -27.38
N GLN A 997 16.77 -13.25 -27.81
CA GLN A 997 17.13 -13.04 -29.22
C GLN A 997 16.68 -14.20 -30.11
N GLN A 998 16.93 -15.44 -29.69
CA GLN A 998 16.49 -16.61 -30.44
C GLN A 998 14.97 -16.65 -30.51
N GLN A 999 14.29 -16.42 -29.38
CA GLN A 999 12.84 -16.50 -29.33
C GLN A 999 12.16 -15.40 -30.17
N MET A 1000 12.68 -14.16 -30.18
CA MET A 1000 12.20 -13.09 -31.05
C MET A 1000 12.39 -13.43 -32.54
N SER A 1001 13.48 -14.12 -32.90
CA SER A 1001 13.70 -14.58 -34.28
C SER A 1001 12.75 -15.71 -34.68
N LEU A 1002 12.37 -16.57 -33.74
CA LEU A 1002 11.48 -17.71 -33.97
C LEU A 1002 10.02 -17.30 -33.94
N ASP A 1003 9.65 -16.35 -33.11
CA ASP A 1003 8.29 -15.92 -32.83
C ASP A 1003 8.19 -14.38 -32.76
N PRO A 1004 7.78 -13.72 -33.84
CA PRO A 1004 7.71 -12.26 -33.88
C PRO A 1004 6.77 -11.63 -32.84
N GLN A 1005 5.74 -12.34 -32.36
CA GLN A 1005 4.86 -11.82 -31.30
C GLN A 1005 5.59 -11.69 -29.95
N PHE A 1006 6.67 -12.47 -29.75
CA PHE A 1006 7.44 -12.46 -28.52
C PHE A 1006 8.12 -11.11 -28.28
N GLU A 1007 8.57 -10.43 -29.34
CA GLU A 1007 9.23 -9.12 -29.22
C GLU A 1007 8.31 -8.07 -28.59
N GLU A 1008 7.02 -8.05 -28.95
CA GLU A 1008 6.05 -7.12 -28.34
C GLU A 1008 5.89 -7.38 -26.83
N ARG A 1009 5.90 -8.65 -26.39
CA ARG A 1009 5.79 -9.02 -24.97
C ARG A 1009 7.07 -8.68 -24.20
N TYR A 1010 8.21 -8.93 -24.82
CA TYR A 1010 9.52 -8.55 -24.33
C TYR A 1010 9.62 -7.01 -24.12
N GLN A 1011 9.15 -6.21 -25.09
CA GLN A 1011 9.15 -4.75 -24.93
C GLN A 1011 8.21 -4.30 -23.81
N ARG A 1012 7.01 -4.89 -23.71
CA ARG A 1012 6.06 -4.61 -22.62
C ARG A 1012 6.65 -4.93 -21.23
N GLY A 1013 7.41 -6.01 -21.11
CA GLY A 1013 8.13 -6.35 -19.87
C GLY A 1013 9.16 -5.26 -19.49
N TRP A 1014 9.93 -4.79 -20.47
CA TRP A 1014 10.87 -3.68 -20.27
C TRP A 1014 10.17 -2.37 -19.89
N GLU A 1015 9.04 -2.04 -20.52
CA GLU A 1015 8.24 -0.85 -20.20
C GLU A 1015 7.79 -0.89 -18.73
N LYS A 1016 7.18 -2.00 -18.29
CA LYS A 1016 6.75 -2.17 -16.90
C LYS A 1016 7.92 -2.11 -15.92
N MET A 1017 9.05 -2.74 -16.23
CA MET A 1017 10.24 -2.70 -15.37
C MET A 1017 10.78 -1.27 -15.24
N MET A 1018 10.87 -0.51 -16.32
CA MET A 1018 11.40 0.84 -16.29
C MET A 1018 10.43 1.84 -15.64
N GLU A 1019 9.11 1.61 -15.74
CA GLU A 1019 8.11 2.37 -14.99
C GLU A 1019 8.26 2.12 -13.48
N ALA A 1020 8.42 0.85 -13.07
CA ALA A 1020 8.65 0.48 -11.68
C ALA A 1020 9.96 1.06 -11.14
N TYR A 1021 11.04 1.00 -11.94
CA TYR A 1021 12.34 1.59 -11.59
C TYR A 1021 12.23 3.10 -11.39
N ALA A 1022 11.57 3.82 -12.31
CA ALA A 1022 11.44 5.28 -12.23
C ALA A 1022 10.78 5.76 -10.93
N LYS A 1023 9.79 5.00 -10.41
CA LYS A 1023 9.11 5.30 -9.14
C LYS A 1023 9.99 5.08 -7.91
N GLN A 1024 11.07 4.30 -8.04
CA GLN A 1024 11.93 3.87 -6.92
C GLN A 1024 13.40 4.24 -7.12
N LYS A 1025 13.74 5.04 -8.14
CA LYS A 1025 15.13 5.30 -8.55
C LYS A 1025 16.01 5.80 -7.40
N ASP A 1026 15.45 6.62 -6.50
CA ASP A 1026 16.17 7.25 -5.41
C ASP A 1026 16.63 6.25 -4.34
N GLN A 1027 16.04 5.05 -4.31
CA GLN A 1027 16.45 3.95 -3.42
C GLN A 1027 17.73 3.25 -3.89
N PHE A 1028 18.11 3.43 -5.16
CA PHE A 1028 19.18 2.70 -5.82
C PHE A 1028 20.39 3.57 -6.17
N VAL A 1029 20.36 4.85 -5.79
CA VAL A 1029 21.45 5.82 -5.97
C VAL A 1029 21.92 6.27 -4.59
N HIS A 1030 23.03 5.71 -4.13
CA HIS A 1030 23.47 5.83 -2.74
C HIS A 1030 24.36 7.06 -2.51
N ALA A 1031 24.90 7.63 -3.58
CA ALA A 1031 25.65 8.89 -3.56
C ALA A 1031 25.42 9.70 -4.84
N PRO A 1032 25.55 11.03 -4.81
CA PRO A 1032 25.37 11.87 -6.00
C PRO A 1032 26.35 11.48 -7.11
N VAL A 1033 25.83 11.18 -8.30
CA VAL A 1033 26.65 11.18 -9.52
C VAL A 1033 26.92 12.65 -9.87
N ALA A 1034 28.20 13.05 -9.85
CA ALA A 1034 28.61 14.42 -10.12
C ALA A 1034 27.95 14.91 -11.42
N SER A 1035 27.30 16.08 -11.38
CA SER A 1035 26.46 16.71 -12.43
C SER A 1035 24.98 16.33 -12.53
N LEU A 1036 24.46 15.35 -11.77
CA LEU A 1036 22.99 15.18 -11.70
C LEU A 1036 22.29 16.41 -11.11
N SER A 1037 22.97 17.17 -10.26
CA SER A 1037 22.45 18.46 -9.78
C SER A 1037 22.33 19.53 -10.89
N ALA A 1038 22.93 19.34 -12.07
CA ALA A 1038 22.92 20.30 -13.17
C ALA A 1038 22.18 19.78 -14.41
N VAL A 1039 22.15 18.46 -14.64
CA VAL A 1039 21.47 17.87 -15.80
C VAL A 1039 20.05 17.41 -15.50
N GLU A 1040 19.74 16.91 -14.29
CA GLU A 1040 18.33 16.75 -13.88
C GLU A 1040 17.65 18.12 -13.79
N GLN A 1041 18.43 19.17 -13.47
CA GLN A 1041 17.98 20.55 -13.65
C GLN A 1041 17.80 20.91 -15.14
N LYS A 1042 18.71 20.58 -16.06
CA LYS A 1042 18.57 20.93 -17.50
C LYS A 1042 17.46 20.17 -18.25
N VAL A 1043 17.20 18.90 -17.95
CA VAL A 1043 16.14 18.11 -18.61
C VAL A 1043 14.74 18.50 -18.10
N LEU A 1044 14.65 19.08 -16.89
CA LEU A 1044 13.43 19.68 -16.35
C LEU A 1044 13.33 21.20 -16.53
N THR A 1045 14.34 21.86 -17.13
CA THR A 1045 14.32 23.31 -17.36
C THR A 1045 14.59 23.67 -18.82
N SER A 1046 13.58 23.48 -19.66
CA SER A 1046 13.21 24.62 -20.51
C SER A 1046 12.29 25.53 -19.68
N ASN A 1047 12.87 26.33 -18.78
CA ASN A 1047 12.28 27.58 -18.30
C ASN A 1047 13.27 28.40 -17.45
N PRO A 1048 13.03 29.71 -17.33
CA PRO A 1048 13.99 30.79 -17.58
C PRO A 1048 14.91 31.05 -16.36
N PRO A 1049 15.81 32.06 -16.40
CA PRO A 1049 16.87 32.23 -15.41
C PRO A 1049 16.35 32.15 -13.97
N GLU A 1050 17.12 31.48 -13.09
CA GLU A 1050 16.86 31.41 -11.65
C GLU A 1050 16.36 32.76 -11.16
N ASN A 1051 15.11 32.75 -10.72
CA ASN A 1051 14.42 33.95 -10.35
C ASN A 1051 14.97 34.44 -9.00
N PRO A 1052 15.76 35.54 -8.97
CA PRO A 1052 16.45 36.00 -7.75
C PRO A 1052 15.46 36.45 -6.66
N TYR A 1053 14.16 36.53 -6.99
CA TYR A 1053 13.11 36.97 -6.09
C TYR A 1053 12.36 35.81 -5.41
N ALA A 1054 12.56 34.55 -5.83
CA ALA A 1054 11.81 33.39 -5.33
C ALA A 1054 11.95 33.20 -3.80
N SER A 1055 13.14 33.47 -3.25
CA SER A 1055 13.46 33.34 -1.82
C SER A 1055 13.11 34.58 -0.97
N LEU A 1056 12.68 35.69 -1.59
CA LEU A 1056 12.33 36.90 -0.86
C LEU A 1056 10.91 36.81 -0.25
N SER A 1057 10.74 37.32 0.97
CA SER A 1057 9.42 37.42 1.58
C SER A 1057 8.51 38.39 0.80
N GLU A 1058 7.20 38.15 0.82
CA GLU A 1058 6.24 38.99 0.11
C GLU A 1058 6.30 40.46 0.55
N ASP A 1059 6.58 40.72 1.84
CA ASP A 1059 6.72 42.08 2.37
C ASP A 1059 7.97 42.79 1.83
N LYS A 1060 9.09 42.06 1.68
CA LYS A 1060 10.31 42.60 1.05
C LYS A 1060 10.07 42.88 -0.43
N MET A 1061 9.36 41.98 -1.13
CA MET A 1061 8.99 42.16 -2.54
C MET A 1061 8.07 43.36 -2.75
N ARG A 1062 7.03 43.54 -1.91
CA ARG A 1062 6.14 44.71 -1.96
C ARG A 1062 6.92 46.01 -1.74
N THR A 1063 7.82 46.04 -0.76
CA THR A 1063 8.68 47.20 -0.48
C THR A 1063 9.60 47.51 -1.66
N MET A 1064 10.15 46.49 -2.31
CA MET A 1064 11.04 46.63 -3.46
C MET A 1064 10.30 47.15 -4.70
N LEU A 1065 9.11 46.63 -4.99
CA LEU A 1065 8.23 47.10 -6.07
C LEU A 1065 7.77 48.55 -5.86
N GLN A 1066 7.55 48.96 -4.61
CA GLN A 1066 7.20 50.35 -4.27
C GLN A 1066 8.38 51.31 -4.44
N LYS A 1067 9.61 50.87 -4.13
CA LYS A 1067 10.83 51.69 -4.26
C LYS A 1067 11.36 51.75 -5.69
N ASN A 1068 11.10 50.72 -6.50
CA ASN A 1068 11.53 50.61 -7.88
C ASN A 1068 10.32 50.31 -8.78
N PRO A 1069 9.50 51.32 -9.13
CA PRO A 1069 8.28 51.13 -9.92
C PRO A 1069 8.52 50.49 -11.29
N GLU A 1070 9.73 50.63 -11.83
CA GLU A 1070 10.14 50.07 -13.13
C GLU A 1070 10.30 48.54 -13.11
N LEU A 1071 10.42 47.93 -11.92
CA LEU A 1071 10.42 46.47 -11.75
C LEU A 1071 9.02 45.87 -11.71
N ASN A 1072 7.96 46.69 -11.70
CA ASN A 1072 6.60 46.21 -11.60
C ASN A 1072 6.12 45.65 -12.95
N PRO A 1073 5.89 44.32 -13.08
CA PRO A 1073 5.43 43.71 -14.33
C PRO A 1073 3.97 44.06 -14.67
N VAL A 1074 3.23 44.67 -13.72
CA VAL A 1074 1.84 45.09 -13.91
C VAL A 1074 1.65 46.58 -13.57
N PRO A 1075 2.24 47.51 -14.34
CA PRO A 1075 2.19 48.95 -14.06
C PRO A 1075 0.89 49.56 -14.60
N VAL A 1076 -0.26 49.22 -14.03
CA VAL A 1076 -1.54 49.82 -14.45
C VAL A 1076 -1.64 51.24 -13.89
N GLN A 1077 -1.40 52.24 -14.74
CA GLN A 1077 -1.41 53.67 -14.36
C GLN A 1077 -2.79 54.34 -14.49
N GLN A 1078 -3.79 53.70 -15.13
CA GLN A 1078 -5.11 54.27 -15.34
C GLN A 1078 -6.10 53.90 -14.23
N ASP A 1079 -7.02 54.83 -13.90
CA ASP A 1079 -8.17 54.54 -13.04
C ASP A 1079 -9.06 53.47 -13.70
N LEU A 1080 -9.07 52.25 -13.15
CA LEU A 1080 -9.90 51.14 -13.66
C LEU A 1080 -11.39 51.29 -13.29
N VAL A 1081 -11.76 52.39 -12.62
CA VAL A 1081 -13.14 52.71 -12.21
C VAL A 1081 -13.51 54.13 -12.68
N ASN A 1082 -14.77 54.33 -13.11
CA ASN A 1082 -15.26 55.59 -13.68
C ASN A 1082 -15.16 56.79 -12.70
N LYS A 1083 -14.80 57.99 -13.18
CA LYS A 1083 -14.49 59.19 -12.38
C LYS A 1083 -15.72 59.91 -11.78
N GLU A 1084 -16.94 59.69 -12.30
CA GLU A 1084 -18.09 60.56 -12.01
C GLU A 1084 -18.91 60.30 -10.72
N LYS A 1085 -18.49 59.39 -9.81
CA LYS A 1085 -19.20 59.20 -8.52
C LYS A 1085 -18.23 59.11 -7.34
N GLU A 1086 -17.77 60.27 -6.88
CA GLU A 1086 -16.71 60.44 -5.86
C GLU A 1086 -17.02 59.89 -4.45
N LYS A 1087 -18.26 59.49 -4.11
CA LYS A 1087 -18.60 59.17 -2.71
C LYS A 1087 -18.32 57.74 -2.23
N TYR A 1088 -17.93 56.83 -3.13
CA TYR A 1088 -17.70 55.41 -2.78
C TYR A 1088 -16.48 54.79 -3.47
N LYS A 1089 -15.49 55.61 -3.86
CA LYS A 1089 -14.29 55.18 -4.61
C LYS A 1089 -13.32 54.30 -3.81
N GLY A 1090 -13.41 54.29 -2.47
CA GLY A 1090 -12.36 53.75 -1.60
C GLY A 1090 -12.20 52.22 -1.54
N SER A 1091 -13.26 51.42 -1.73
CA SER A 1091 -13.19 49.97 -1.45
C SER A 1091 -12.77 49.10 -2.65
N LYS A 1092 -13.42 49.24 -3.81
CA LYS A 1092 -13.15 48.40 -5.00
C LYS A 1092 -11.82 48.74 -5.69
N GLU A 1093 -11.52 50.02 -5.84
CA GLU A 1093 -10.27 50.50 -6.46
C GLU A 1093 -9.04 50.06 -5.65
N SER A 1094 -9.14 50.15 -4.31
CA SER A 1094 -8.08 49.69 -3.40
C SER A 1094 -7.84 48.18 -3.52
N TYR A 1095 -8.90 47.39 -3.60
CA TYR A 1095 -8.81 45.95 -3.81
C TYR A 1095 -8.20 45.59 -5.17
N ILE A 1096 -8.58 46.30 -6.24
CA ILE A 1096 -7.98 46.10 -7.56
C ILE A 1096 -6.46 46.38 -7.51
N LYS A 1097 -6.05 47.50 -6.90
CA LYS A 1097 -4.62 47.85 -6.76
C LYS A 1097 -3.85 46.85 -5.90
N GLN A 1098 -4.45 46.35 -4.82
CA GLN A 1098 -3.83 45.33 -3.98
C GLN A 1098 -3.64 44.00 -4.71
N ASN A 1099 -4.60 43.60 -5.55
CA ASN A 1099 -4.49 42.37 -6.33
C ASN A 1099 -3.49 42.50 -7.48
N LEU A 1100 -3.47 43.64 -8.18
CA LEU A 1100 -2.42 43.91 -9.17
C LEU A 1100 -1.02 43.82 -8.53
N MET A 1101 -0.86 44.36 -7.31
CA MET A 1101 0.40 44.23 -6.57
C MET A 1101 0.73 42.78 -6.17
N LYS A 1102 -0.27 41.96 -5.83
CA LYS A 1102 -0.08 40.52 -5.56
C LYS A 1102 0.36 39.77 -6.82
N ILE A 1103 -0.30 40.02 -7.95
CA ILE A 1103 0.07 39.46 -9.25
C ILE A 1103 1.53 39.81 -9.57
N SER A 1104 1.93 41.06 -9.37
CA SER A 1104 3.32 41.50 -9.56
C SER A 1104 4.31 40.76 -8.67
N VAL A 1105 3.97 40.53 -7.40
CA VAL A 1105 4.83 39.77 -6.47
C VAL A 1105 4.94 38.31 -6.91
N HIS A 1106 3.83 37.62 -7.19
CA HIS A 1106 3.85 36.20 -7.54
C HIS A 1106 4.48 35.95 -8.92
N TYR A 1107 4.21 36.81 -9.91
CA TYR A 1107 4.88 36.78 -11.21
C TYR A 1107 6.38 36.98 -11.06
N MET A 1108 6.81 38.00 -10.29
CA MET A 1108 8.22 38.20 -10.01
C MET A 1108 8.84 37.08 -9.18
N LYS A 1109 8.09 36.27 -8.44
CA LYS A 1109 8.61 35.12 -7.67
C LYS A 1109 8.61 33.80 -8.46
N GLY A 1110 7.94 33.75 -9.61
CA GLY A 1110 7.77 32.52 -10.38
C GLY A 1110 6.80 31.52 -9.74
N ASP A 1111 5.91 31.97 -8.85
CA ASP A 1111 4.91 31.13 -8.18
C ASP A 1111 3.65 31.06 -9.07
N GLU A 1112 3.66 30.14 -10.04
CA GLU A 1112 2.60 30.04 -11.07
C GLU A 1112 1.22 29.78 -10.48
N GLN A 1113 1.13 28.95 -9.43
CA GLN A 1113 -0.14 28.64 -8.76
C GLN A 1113 -0.72 29.89 -8.08
N LYS A 1114 0.05 30.60 -7.25
CA LYS A 1114 -0.45 31.81 -6.58
C LYS A 1114 -0.65 32.98 -7.55
N LEU A 1115 0.11 33.01 -8.64
CA LEU A 1115 -0.10 33.98 -9.72
C LEU A 1115 -1.47 33.79 -10.35
N GLU A 1116 -1.83 32.56 -10.73
CA GLU A 1116 -3.12 32.24 -11.35
C GLU A 1116 -4.28 32.48 -10.36
N GLU A 1117 -4.13 32.14 -9.07
CA GLU A 1117 -5.10 32.48 -8.03
C GLU A 1117 -5.33 34.00 -7.91
N ALA A 1118 -4.25 34.79 -7.90
CA ALA A 1118 -4.34 36.25 -7.81
C ALA A 1118 -4.96 36.87 -9.07
N ILE A 1119 -4.68 36.33 -10.26
CA ILE A 1119 -5.31 36.72 -11.53
C ILE A 1119 -6.80 36.44 -11.47
N ASN A 1120 -7.21 35.21 -11.13
CA ASN A 1120 -8.62 34.83 -11.08
C ASN A 1120 -9.41 35.65 -10.04
N PHE A 1121 -8.79 35.95 -8.89
CA PHE A 1121 -9.35 36.88 -7.91
C PHE A 1121 -9.55 38.30 -8.48
N LEU A 1122 -8.58 38.83 -9.21
CA LEU A 1122 -8.70 40.13 -9.88
C LEU A 1122 -9.80 40.14 -10.95
N LEU A 1123 -9.85 39.12 -11.81
CA LEU A 1123 -10.84 38.99 -12.88
C LEU A 1123 -12.26 38.97 -12.31
N LYS A 1124 -12.51 38.16 -11.29
CA LYS A 1124 -13.80 38.15 -10.59
C LYS A 1124 -14.10 39.49 -9.92
N THR A 1125 -13.07 40.13 -9.35
CA THR A 1125 -13.21 41.45 -8.71
C THR A 1125 -13.67 42.53 -9.70
N VAL A 1126 -13.06 42.60 -10.89
CA VAL A 1126 -13.44 43.61 -11.89
C VAL A 1126 -14.83 43.35 -12.46
N CYS A 1127 -15.21 42.09 -12.68
CA CYS A 1127 -16.52 41.69 -13.21
C CYS A 1127 -17.68 41.86 -12.23
N LYS A 1128 -17.43 42.02 -10.92
CA LYS A 1128 -18.50 42.24 -9.94
C LYS A 1128 -19.26 43.54 -10.20
N THR A 1129 -20.57 43.46 -10.45
CA THR A 1129 -21.45 44.64 -10.58
C THR A 1129 -21.77 45.21 -9.19
N ARG A 1130 -22.11 46.51 -9.13
CA ARG A 1130 -22.31 47.22 -7.87
C ARG A 1130 -23.80 47.30 -7.53
N THR A 1131 -24.37 46.32 -6.82
CA THR A 1131 -25.78 46.38 -6.36
C THR A 1131 -26.02 45.65 -5.04
N ASN A 1132 -26.85 46.26 -4.17
CA ASN A 1132 -27.19 45.80 -2.82
C ASN A 1132 -28.11 44.57 -2.72
N ILE A 1133 -28.59 43.99 -3.83
CA ILE A 1133 -29.73 43.05 -3.76
C ILE A 1133 -29.56 41.75 -4.57
N LEU A 1134 -28.57 41.60 -5.45
CA LEU A 1134 -28.22 40.33 -6.11
C LEU A 1134 -26.73 40.38 -6.51
N TYR A 1135 -25.93 39.36 -6.16
CA TYR A 1135 -24.55 39.26 -6.64
C TYR A 1135 -24.57 38.87 -8.13
N SER A 1136 -24.49 39.84 -9.03
CA SER A 1136 -24.31 39.57 -10.45
C SER A 1136 -22.92 39.98 -10.92
N TYR A 1137 -22.28 39.07 -11.65
CA TYR A 1137 -21.02 39.31 -12.32
C TYR A 1137 -21.29 39.58 -13.81
N SER A 1138 -20.52 40.48 -14.40
CA SER A 1138 -20.57 40.76 -15.83
C SER A 1138 -19.19 41.10 -16.37
N THR A 1139 -18.83 40.52 -17.50
CA THR A 1139 -17.63 40.89 -18.27
C THR A 1139 -17.75 42.27 -18.92
N SER A 1140 -18.95 42.87 -18.93
CA SER A 1140 -19.21 44.20 -19.48
C SER A 1140 -19.14 45.35 -18.45
N THR A 1141 -18.65 45.11 -17.23
CA THR A 1141 -18.42 46.21 -16.28
C THR A 1141 -17.35 47.16 -16.81
N THR A 1142 -17.42 48.45 -16.44
CA THR A 1142 -16.38 49.42 -16.82
C THR A 1142 -14.98 48.97 -16.37
N SER A 1143 -14.85 48.34 -15.20
CA SER A 1143 -13.57 47.83 -14.71
C SER A 1143 -13.07 46.62 -15.48
N ALA A 1144 -13.94 45.69 -15.88
CA ALA A 1144 -13.57 44.55 -16.70
C ALA A 1144 -13.15 45.00 -18.11
N ILE A 1145 -13.92 45.93 -18.71
CA ILE A 1145 -13.61 46.50 -20.03
C ILE A 1145 -12.27 47.26 -19.99
N ASN A 1146 -12.04 48.08 -18.97
CA ASN A 1146 -10.79 48.85 -18.86
C ASN A 1146 -9.59 47.91 -18.66
N LEU A 1147 -9.68 46.92 -17.77
CA LEU A 1147 -8.61 45.94 -17.56
C LEU A 1147 -8.33 45.15 -18.86
N ALA A 1148 -9.38 44.73 -19.55
CA ALA A 1148 -9.24 43.99 -20.80
C ALA A 1148 -8.58 44.82 -21.91
N ASN A 1149 -8.93 46.10 -22.02
CA ASN A 1149 -8.32 46.99 -23.00
C ASN A 1149 -6.84 47.26 -22.70
N GLU A 1150 -6.44 47.35 -21.43
CA GLU A 1150 -5.04 47.54 -21.04
C GLU A 1150 -4.21 46.27 -21.30
N ILE A 1151 -4.70 45.09 -20.91
CA ILE A 1151 -4.03 43.81 -21.21
C ILE A 1151 -3.90 43.62 -22.72
N CYS A 1152 -4.94 43.89 -23.51
CA CYS A 1152 -4.86 43.73 -24.97
C CYS A 1152 -3.91 44.72 -25.66
N LYS A 1153 -3.49 45.81 -25.02
CA LYS A 1153 -2.56 46.81 -25.59
C LYS A 1153 -1.10 46.56 -25.20
N ASP A 1154 -0.85 45.91 -24.08
CA ASP A 1154 0.49 45.71 -23.54
C ASP A 1154 0.93 44.23 -23.60
N GLU A 1155 2.02 43.97 -24.30
CA GLU A 1155 2.55 42.61 -24.50
C GLU A 1155 3.06 41.98 -23.21
N GLY A 1156 3.66 42.78 -22.32
CA GLY A 1156 4.12 42.33 -21.01
C GLY A 1156 2.94 41.89 -20.14
N LEU A 1157 1.86 42.67 -20.14
CA LEU A 1157 0.64 42.32 -19.41
C LEU A 1157 -0.01 41.04 -19.96
N ARG A 1158 -0.04 40.83 -21.28
CA ARG A 1158 -0.56 39.55 -21.84
C ARG A 1158 0.25 38.36 -21.37
N LYS A 1159 1.57 38.51 -21.31
CA LYS A 1159 2.46 37.47 -20.81
C LYS A 1159 2.23 37.17 -19.33
N VAL A 1160 2.04 38.19 -18.50
CA VAL A 1160 1.72 38.02 -17.06
C VAL A 1160 0.38 37.30 -16.86
N PHE A 1161 -0.63 37.63 -17.66
CA PHE A 1161 -1.98 37.07 -17.56
C PHE A 1161 -2.20 35.76 -18.33
N GLY A 1162 -1.15 35.21 -18.96
CA GLY A 1162 -1.19 33.94 -19.69
C GLY A 1162 -2.17 33.93 -20.87
N ILE A 1163 -2.19 34.99 -21.68
CA ILE A 1163 -3.08 35.14 -22.84
C ILE A 1163 -2.29 34.85 -24.14
N HIS A 1164 -2.75 33.88 -24.95
CA HIS A 1164 -1.96 33.25 -26.03
C HIS A 1164 -2.50 33.41 -27.46
N GLY A 1165 -3.47 34.29 -27.72
CA GLY A 1165 -3.98 34.52 -29.09
C GLY A 1165 -2.99 35.16 -30.09
N ASP A 1166 -3.34 35.17 -31.38
CA ASP A 1166 -2.50 35.75 -32.45
C ASP A 1166 -2.86 37.20 -32.81
N ASN A 1167 -4.06 37.64 -32.44
CA ASN A 1167 -4.57 38.98 -32.77
C ASN A 1167 -5.45 39.56 -31.65
N PRO A 1168 -5.73 40.87 -31.67
CA PRO A 1168 -6.51 41.54 -30.61
C PRO A 1168 -7.92 41.01 -30.39
N THR A 1169 -8.53 40.38 -31.40
CA THR A 1169 -9.87 39.79 -31.25
C THR A 1169 -9.80 38.48 -30.47
N ASP A 1170 -8.79 37.65 -30.72
CA ASP A 1170 -8.56 36.40 -30.00
C ASP A 1170 -8.14 36.64 -28.55
N TRP A 1171 -7.27 37.61 -28.29
CA TRP A 1171 -6.87 38.00 -26.92
C TRP A 1171 -8.08 38.39 -26.07
N LYS A 1172 -8.99 39.18 -26.65
CA LYS A 1172 -10.19 39.65 -25.95
C LYS A 1172 -11.19 38.52 -25.72
N LYS A 1173 -11.29 37.58 -26.67
CA LYS A 1173 -12.13 36.39 -26.54
C LYS A 1173 -11.63 35.47 -25.43
N GLU A 1174 -10.33 35.20 -25.39
CA GLU A 1174 -9.68 34.38 -24.36
C GLU A 1174 -9.81 35.02 -22.97
N LEU A 1175 -9.56 36.34 -22.87
CA LEU A 1175 -9.68 37.05 -21.61
C LEU A 1175 -11.12 37.11 -21.10
N ASN A 1176 -12.12 37.27 -21.98
CA ASN A 1176 -13.53 37.21 -21.59
C ASN A 1176 -13.93 35.81 -21.10
N ALA A 1177 -13.45 34.74 -21.73
CA ALA A 1177 -13.69 33.38 -21.29
C ALA A 1177 -13.09 33.11 -19.90
N ARG A 1178 -11.86 33.60 -19.65
CA ARG A 1178 -11.23 33.55 -18.33
C ARG A 1178 -12.00 34.35 -17.28
N MET A 1179 -12.48 35.55 -17.63
CA MET A 1179 -13.33 36.34 -16.75
C MET A 1179 -14.65 35.61 -16.42
N GLU A 1180 -15.30 34.98 -17.40
CA GLU A 1180 -16.51 34.18 -17.17
C GLU A 1180 -16.24 32.98 -16.26
N ALA A 1181 -15.15 32.25 -16.49
CA ALA A 1181 -14.73 31.15 -15.64
C ALA A 1181 -14.50 31.60 -14.19
N ALA A 1182 -13.75 32.69 -13.99
CA ALA A 1182 -13.52 33.26 -12.66
C ALA A 1182 -14.82 33.75 -12.00
N CYS A 1183 -15.77 34.30 -12.78
CA CYS A 1183 -17.07 34.71 -12.25
C CYS A 1183 -17.93 33.52 -11.79
N ASN A 1184 -17.86 32.40 -12.51
CA ASN A 1184 -18.63 31.19 -12.25
C ASN A 1184 -18.01 30.30 -11.16
N ASP A 1185 -16.72 30.51 -10.83
CA ASP A 1185 -16.04 29.77 -9.76
C ASP A 1185 -16.42 30.32 -8.37
N GLU A 1186 -17.33 29.64 -7.68
CA GLU A 1186 -17.83 30.04 -6.35
C GLU A 1186 -16.75 30.04 -5.26
N ASN A 1187 -15.63 29.34 -5.45
CA ASN A 1187 -14.53 29.28 -4.47
C ASN A 1187 -13.73 30.60 -4.40
N ILE A 1188 -13.79 31.42 -5.45
CA ILE A 1188 -13.18 32.75 -5.46
C ILE A 1188 -14.11 33.73 -4.74
N VAL A 1189 -13.83 34.03 -3.47
CA VAL A 1189 -14.67 34.93 -2.66
C VAL A 1189 -14.20 36.37 -2.78
N VAL A 1190 -14.91 37.19 -3.56
CA VAL A 1190 -14.62 38.63 -3.70
C VAL A 1190 -15.43 39.45 -2.68
N PRO A 1191 -14.81 40.38 -1.93
CA PRO A 1191 -15.48 41.21 -0.93
C PRO A 1191 -16.68 41.98 -1.48
N ASP A 1192 -17.66 42.23 -0.63
CA ASP A 1192 -18.77 43.11 -0.96
C ASP A 1192 -18.33 44.59 -0.94
N PHE A 1193 -18.37 45.25 -2.09
CA PHE A 1193 -17.96 46.64 -2.25
C PHE A 1193 -19.10 47.65 -2.00
N SER A 1194 -20.24 47.16 -1.51
CA SER A 1194 -21.42 47.96 -1.21
C SER A 1194 -21.47 48.49 0.22
N GLU A 1195 -20.73 47.88 1.16
CA GLU A 1195 -20.69 48.30 2.57
C GLU A 1195 -19.71 49.45 2.82
N SER A 1196 -20.16 50.44 3.60
CA SER A 1196 -19.36 51.55 4.11
C SER A 1196 -18.48 51.09 5.29
N PRO A 1197 -17.23 51.57 5.47
CA PRO A 1197 -16.31 51.12 6.52
C PRO A 1197 -16.72 51.46 7.97
N LYS A 1198 -17.98 51.82 8.25
CA LYS A 1198 -18.37 52.37 9.56
C LYS A 1198 -18.92 51.39 10.60
N ASN A 1199 -19.14 50.11 10.30
CA ASN A 1199 -19.70 49.18 11.28
C ASN A 1199 -18.99 47.82 11.28
N LYS A 1200 -17.81 47.73 11.92
CA LYS A 1200 -17.28 46.47 12.48
C LYS A 1200 -16.47 46.76 13.75
N ASN A 1201 -17.20 47.02 14.83
CA ASN A 1201 -16.80 46.71 16.20
C ASN A 1201 -18.04 46.08 16.83
N LEU A 1202 -18.10 44.75 16.80
CA LEU A 1202 -18.89 43.86 17.66
C LEU A 1202 -18.35 42.44 17.48
#